data_AF-A0A024K111-F1
#
_entry.id   AF-A0A024K111-F1
#
_cell.length_a   1.000
_cell.length_b   1.000
_cell.length_c   1.000
_cell.angle_alpha   90.00
_cell.angle_beta   90.00
_cell.angle_gamma   90.00
#
_symmetry.space_group_name_H-M   'P 1'
#
loop_
_entity.id
_entity.type
_entity.pdbx_description
1 polymer ?
#
loop_
_entity_poly.entity_id
_entity_poly.type
_entity_poly.pdbx_seq_one_letter_code
_entity_poly.pdbx_strand_id
1 'polypeptide(L)'
;MDFGLLPPEVNSALMYSGPGPGPMLEAAASWEAVAAELESTAAGYSAQVSGLSGVTWSGPSAMSMAAAAEPYVAWLQASAAQAAQTSAQAYAAATAYEAAFAMTVPPPVIAANRVQLTALVATNFFGQNTSAIAATEAQYAEMWIQDATAMYGYAVDASAAGSLTSYDEPPQTTDEAGQDAQARAVADSAADTAKAETQNLTQLAQPAATQQVAADATQQLGGGNVTIGPGGNLTLGPGLTTVGPNGTYTSITIESGGTLTLDGTLLILPGGTVTDGGTLIVNSGGTITVSNGASLTVGTGGALTVNTGGLVTVNTGGVLSIDTGGVVTVNGTLATQGLVTDAGTLTVNAGGVLNEGDVAGVNAGTLTVADGGALDNYGSLTVYPASTLTVDDGGTLNVYGGGSLTVANGGSLSDYGTLANSGTLAVDDGGTLTVYPNGVLSDYGTITNYGTLAVNDGTVTNPGVLTVHDGGVVDDYGHLAVNAHGTFDVNTGGTVNEYGSLTVDSTLNDAGALNVDDGGTLTLGNNGVLTVYHGGTLTVSDGGTLADGGALSVTDGGTLADGGALTVDTGGTLTNDGVLTVSHGGTLGVSDGGTLTVTDGGALSVSDGGTLTDGGALTVDSGGTLGVPDGGALTVADGGALTNDGALTVGHGGMLTVDTGGTLGDHGTVSNIGTLSNSGTVTVYPGGSLNDYGTVVNYGTLAVNDGTVTDPGTLTVYNGAVLDDYGHLGVDAHGALNVNMGGTVNEYGSLTVDDAGAFNDGGALNVNAGGGLSLSDGGALTVYHGGTLTVSDGGTVTVGSGGTVPIGDGGTLAVDAGGTLTVNGGGFVIVHDGSIVPVAPGGTLVVGPGDVVTVYPGGFAGSSGYFGPVTVAPGVLSATPPVPAGSPGLGLLSSPGLSGTSGIQPQVDPGALAYALADS
;
A
#
# COMPACT_ATOMS: atom_id res chain seq x y z
N MET A 1 -2.63 17.31 -34.48
CA MET A 1 -1.97 16.22 -35.23
C MET A 1 -3.04 15.22 -35.64
N ASP A 2 -2.70 14.12 -36.32
CA ASP A 2 -3.64 13.10 -36.78
C ASP A 2 -3.27 11.76 -36.12
N PHE A 3 -3.83 11.51 -34.93
CA PHE A 3 -3.45 10.38 -34.07
C PHE A 3 -3.95 9.03 -34.60
N GLY A 4 -4.98 9.04 -35.45
CA GLY A 4 -5.47 7.85 -36.15
C GLY A 4 -4.48 7.29 -37.19
N LEU A 5 -3.43 8.05 -37.56
CA LEU A 5 -2.35 7.56 -38.41
C LEU A 5 -1.22 6.87 -37.63
N LEU A 6 -1.22 6.94 -36.30
CA LEU A 6 -0.26 6.28 -35.42
C LEU A 6 -0.84 4.95 -34.91
N PRO A 7 -0.11 3.83 -34.97
CA PRO A 7 -0.58 2.55 -34.45
C PRO A 7 -0.67 2.60 -32.91
N PRO A 8 -1.45 1.70 -32.28
CA PRO A 8 -1.68 1.69 -30.83
C PRO A 8 -0.36 1.61 -30.04
N GLU A 9 0.62 0.80 -30.49
CA GLU A 9 1.95 0.73 -29.87
C GLU A 9 2.65 2.10 -29.72
N VAL A 10 2.35 3.08 -30.59
CA VAL A 10 2.95 4.43 -30.52
C VAL A 10 2.12 5.37 -29.68
N ASN A 11 0.79 5.38 -29.81
CA ASN A 11 -0.06 6.24 -28.98
C ASN A 11 0.04 5.85 -27.50
N SER A 12 -0.04 4.55 -27.18
CA SER A 12 0.16 4.05 -25.82
C SER A 12 1.57 4.30 -25.30
N ALA A 13 2.62 3.98 -26.07
CA ALA A 13 3.99 4.22 -25.58
C ALA A 13 4.27 5.70 -25.30
N LEU A 14 3.65 6.63 -26.04
CA LEU A 14 3.77 8.06 -25.77
C LEU A 14 3.00 8.47 -24.51
N MET A 15 1.76 8.01 -24.34
CA MET A 15 0.91 8.35 -23.18
C MET A 15 1.45 7.74 -21.87
N TYR A 16 1.93 6.50 -21.91
CA TYR A 16 2.57 5.82 -20.77
C TYR A 16 4.03 6.23 -20.54
N SER A 17 4.51 7.30 -21.20
CA SER A 17 5.87 7.83 -21.01
C SER A 17 5.84 9.30 -20.59
N GLY A 18 6.52 9.63 -19.50
CA GLY A 18 6.63 11.01 -19.01
C GLY A 18 6.47 11.10 -17.49
N PRO A 19 6.47 12.33 -16.94
CA PRO A 19 6.38 12.59 -15.51
C PRO A 19 4.94 12.60 -14.94
N GLY A 20 3.94 12.19 -15.72
CA GLY A 20 2.53 12.25 -15.33
C GLY A 20 1.97 13.68 -15.20
N PRO A 21 0.82 13.85 -14.51
CA PRO A 21 0.15 15.14 -14.35
C PRO A 21 0.76 16.02 -13.25
N GLY A 22 1.54 15.44 -12.32
CA GLY A 22 2.12 16.12 -11.16
C GLY A 22 2.71 17.52 -11.41
N PRO A 23 3.57 17.73 -12.44
CA PRO A 23 4.12 19.06 -12.74
C PRO A 23 3.08 20.12 -13.12
N MET A 24 1.90 19.71 -13.63
CA MET A 24 0.80 20.61 -13.93
C MET A 24 -0.05 20.91 -12.68
N LEU A 25 -0.21 19.92 -11.79
CA LEU A 25 -0.88 20.09 -10.49
C LEU A 25 -0.07 21.04 -9.58
N GLU A 26 1.25 20.90 -9.53
CA GLU A 26 2.16 21.83 -8.83
C GLU A 26 2.04 23.26 -9.40
N ALA A 27 1.94 23.40 -10.73
CA ALA A 27 1.73 24.67 -11.38
C ALA A 27 0.35 25.28 -11.05
N ALA A 28 -0.70 24.47 -10.95
CA ALA A 28 -2.04 24.91 -10.57
C ALA A 28 -2.05 25.48 -9.15
N ALA A 29 -1.56 24.71 -8.17
CA ALA A 29 -1.41 25.16 -6.78
C ALA A 29 -0.54 26.43 -6.66
N SER A 30 0.52 26.54 -7.45
CA SER A 30 1.36 27.74 -7.52
C SER A 30 0.61 28.97 -8.04
N TRP A 31 -0.25 28.82 -9.05
CA TRP A 31 -1.09 29.91 -9.56
C TRP A 31 -2.19 30.32 -8.59
N GLU A 32 -2.73 29.37 -7.82
CA GLU A 32 -3.70 29.63 -6.76
C GLU A 32 -3.07 30.40 -5.59
N ALA A 33 -1.86 30.02 -5.17
CA ALA A 33 -1.09 30.78 -4.17
C ALA A 33 -0.78 32.22 -4.65
N VAL A 34 -0.46 32.41 -5.94
CA VAL A 34 -0.29 33.75 -6.53
C VAL A 34 -1.60 34.55 -6.54
N ALA A 35 -2.74 33.91 -6.79
CA ALA A 35 -4.06 34.57 -6.70
C ALA A 35 -4.36 35.03 -5.27
N ALA A 36 -4.12 34.17 -4.27
CA ALA A 36 -4.31 34.50 -2.86
C ALA A 36 -3.39 35.66 -2.40
N GLU A 37 -2.12 35.65 -2.78
CA GLU A 37 -1.17 36.74 -2.48
C GLU A 37 -1.57 38.07 -3.16
N LEU A 38 -2.15 38.04 -4.36
CA LEU A 38 -2.68 39.23 -5.04
C LEU A 38 -3.91 39.81 -4.34
N GLU A 39 -4.87 38.98 -3.90
CA GLU A 39 -6.01 39.44 -3.08
C GLU A 39 -5.56 39.97 -1.71
N SER A 40 -4.66 39.25 -1.02
CA SER A 40 -4.05 39.69 0.24
C SER A 40 -3.36 41.06 0.08
N THR A 41 -2.62 41.25 -1.02
CA THR A 41 -2.01 42.53 -1.39
C THR A 41 -3.06 43.60 -1.65
N ALA A 42 -4.14 43.31 -2.38
CA ALA A 42 -5.23 44.25 -2.65
C ALA A 42 -5.98 44.69 -1.37
N ALA A 43 -6.22 43.75 -0.45
CA ALA A 43 -6.79 44.00 0.87
C ALA A 43 -5.85 44.86 1.73
N GLY A 44 -4.54 44.56 1.74
CA GLY A 44 -3.52 45.33 2.43
C GLY A 44 -3.42 46.78 1.92
N TYR A 45 -3.42 46.98 0.60
CA TYR A 45 -3.47 48.32 -0.02
C TYR A 45 -4.76 49.07 0.36
N SER A 46 -5.91 48.40 0.29
CA SER A 46 -7.21 48.97 0.69
C SER A 46 -7.23 49.41 2.15
N ALA A 47 -6.64 48.62 3.05
CA ALA A 47 -6.51 48.97 4.46
C ALA A 47 -5.64 50.22 4.68
N GLN A 48 -4.53 50.36 3.94
CA GLN A 48 -3.67 51.55 4.01
C GLN A 48 -4.36 52.79 3.44
N VAL A 49 -5.08 52.68 2.31
CA VAL A 49 -5.86 53.77 1.70
C VAL A 49 -6.99 54.22 2.64
N SER A 50 -7.69 53.28 3.27
CA SER A 50 -8.69 53.56 4.30
C SER A 50 -8.08 54.28 5.51
N GLY A 51 -6.91 53.83 5.99
CA GLY A 51 -6.16 54.49 7.06
C GLY A 51 -5.73 55.92 6.71
N LEU A 52 -5.32 56.16 5.47
CA LEU A 52 -4.94 57.48 4.93
C LEU A 52 -6.12 58.46 4.92
N SER A 53 -7.31 57.98 4.57
CA SER A 53 -8.57 58.75 4.56
C SER A 53 -9.23 58.91 5.93
N GLY A 54 -8.67 58.29 6.97
CA GLY A 54 -9.17 58.33 8.34
C GLY A 54 -8.94 59.65 9.08
N VAL A 55 -9.33 59.66 10.37
CA VAL A 55 -9.42 60.87 11.22
C VAL A 55 -8.10 61.65 11.36
N THR A 56 -6.96 61.00 11.14
CA THR A 56 -5.62 61.57 11.35
C THR A 56 -5.19 62.52 10.22
N TRP A 57 -5.47 62.17 8.95
CA TRP A 57 -4.94 62.86 7.75
C TRP A 57 -6.05 63.31 6.78
N SER A 58 -7.19 63.80 7.29
CA SER A 58 -8.40 64.18 6.52
C SER A 58 -8.30 65.42 5.60
N GLY A 59 -7.13 65.71 5.03
CA GLY A 59 -6.90 66.86 4.14
C GLY A 59 -7.14 66.58 2.66
N PRO A 60 -7.33 67.61 1.81
CA PRO A 60 -7.54 67.43 0.36
C PRO A 60 -6.47 66.59 -0.34
N SER A 61 -5.19 66.75 0.04
CA SER A 61 -4.09 65.97 -0.53
C SER A 61 -4.17 64.47 -0.24
N ALA A 62 -4.71 64.07 0.91
CA ALA A 62 -4.89 62.66 1.25
C ALA A 62 -6.05 62.04 0.48
N MET A 63 -7.15 62.79 0.28
CA MET A 63 -8.24 62.34 -0.59
C MET A 63 -7.79 62.19 -2.05
N SER A 64 -6.97 63.12 -2.56
CA SER A 64 -6.37 62.99 -3.90
C SER A 64 -5.44 61.78 -4.02
N MET A 65 -4.66 61.46 -2.98
CA MET A 65 -3.80 60.28 -2.96
C MET A 65 -4.60 58.97 -2.86
N ALA A 66 -5.69 58.95 -2.10
CA ALA A 66 -6.60 57.81 -2.01
C ALA A 66 -7.27 57.50 -3.36
N ALA A 67 -7.89 58.50 -3.99
CA ALA A 67 -8.53 58.37 -5.30
C ALA A 67 -7.56 57.95 -6.41
N ALA A 68 -6.28 58.33 -6.30
CA ALA A 68 -5.24 57.94 -7.25
C ALA A 68 -4.78 56.47 -7.11
N ALA A 69 -5.05 55.83 -5.96
CA ALA A 69 -4.71 54.42 -5.72
C ALA A 69 -5.82 53.43 -6.14
N GLU A 70 -7.08 53.88 -6.22
CA GLU A 70 -8.25 53.06 -6.58
C GLU A 70 -8.04 52.22 -7.87
N PRO A 71 -7.51 52.75 -8.99
CA PRO A 71 -7.32 51.96 -10.21
C PRO A 71 -6.32 50.80 -10.04
N TYR A 72 -5.31 50.96 -9.18
CA TYR A 72 -4.30 49.94 -8.94
C TYR A 72 -4.82 48.81 -8.04
N VAL A 73 -5.66 49.14 -7.05
CA VAL A 73 -6.38 48.13 -6.26
C VAL A 73 -7.32 47.30 -7.15
N ALA A 74 -8.09 47.96 -8.03
CA ALA A 74 -8.96 47.26 -8.99
C ALA A 74 -8.17 46.37 -9.96
N TRP A 75 -6.97 46.79 -10.39
CA TRP A 75 -6.08 45.99 -11.22
C TRP A 75 -5.51 44.76 -10.48
N LEU A 76 -5.17 44.89 -9.20
CA LEU A 76 -4.73 43.74 -8.38
C LEU A 76 -5.83 42.68 -8.27
N GLN A 77 -7.06 43.09 -7.99
CA GLN A 77 -8.21 42.17 -7.88
C GLN A 77 -8.54 41.49 -9.22
N ALA A 78 -8.51 42.24 -10.32
CA ALA A 78 -8.67 41.67 -11.66
C ALA A 78 -7.56 40.66 -12.00
N SER A 79 -6.31 40.96 -11.62
CA SER A 79 -5.16 40.08 -11.80
C SER A 79 -5.26 38.82 -10.93
N ALA A 80 -5.79 38.93 -9.71
CA ALA A 80 -6.00 37.78 -8.82
C ALA A 80 -7.06 36.81 -9.40
N ALA A 81 -8.20 37.34 -9.87
CA ALA A 81 -9.21 36.53 -10.54
C ALA A 81 -8.67 35.85 -11.81
N GLN A 82 -7.77 36.51 -12.54
CA GLN A 82 -7.10 35.96 -13.73
C GLN A 82 -6.05 34.88 -13.39
N ALA A 83 -5.37 35.00 -12.24
CA ALA A 83 -4.49 33.97 -11.70
C ALA A 83 -5.27 32.74 -11.23
N ALA A 84 -6.41 32.93 -10.54
CA ALA A 84 -7.31 31.84 -10.16
C ALA A 84 -7.86 31.10 -11.39
N GLN A 85 -8.25 31.83 -12.45
CA GLN A 85 -8.62 31.23 -13.73
C GLN A 85 -7.46 30.43 -14.36
N THR A 86 -6.22 30.89 -14.20
CA THR A 86 -5.03 30.17 -14.70
C THR A 86 -4.79 28.87 -13.92
N SER A 87 -5.01 28.84 -12.60
CA SER A 87 -5.00 27.60 -11.80
C SER A 87 -6.07 26.61 -12.27
N ALA A 88 -7.32 27.06 -12.39
CA ALA A 88 -8.42 26.20 -12.84
C ALA A 88 -8.17 25.57 -14.22
N GLN A 89 -7.52 26.31 -15.13
CA GLN A 89 -7.12 25.79 -16.45
C GLN A 89 -5.94 24.81 -16.39
N ALA A 90 -5.03 24.92 -15.42
CA ALA A 90 -3.99 23.93 -15.18
C ALA A 90 -4.56 22.62 -14.61
N TYR A 91 -5.52 22.69 -13.67
CA TYR A 91 -6.29 21.51 -13.23
C TYR A 91 -7.09 20.87 -14.38
N ALA A 92 -7.70 21.67 -15.27
CA ALA A 92 -8.37 21.17 -16.47
C ALA A 92 -7.40 20.46 -17.44
N ALA A 93 -6.14 20.92 -17.54
CA ALA A 93 -5.12 20.26 -18.35
C ALA A 93 -4.65 18.92 -17.74
N ALA A 94 -4.54 18.84 -16.40
CA ALA A 94 -4.18 17.61 -15.69
C ALA A 94 -5.28 16.53 -15.82
N THR A 95 -6.54 16.90 -15.56
CA THR A 95 -7.69 15.99 -15.70
C THR A 95 -7.89 15.51 -17.14
N ALA A 96 -7.63 16.36 -18.15
CA ALA A 96 -7.62 15.95 -19.55
C ALA A 96 -6.55 14.89 -19.86
N TYR A 97 -5.35 14.99 -19.24
CA TYR A 97 -4.31 13.97 -19.37
C TYR A 97 -4.73 12.65 -18.71
N GLU A 98 -5.27 12.68 -17.49
CA GLU A 98 -5.68 11.48 -16.75
C GLU A 98 -6.82 10.73 -17.45
N ALA A 99 -7.84 11.45 -17.94
CA ALA A 99 -8.93 10.86 -18.72
C ALA A 99 -8.43 10.18 -20.01
N ALA A 100 -7.41 10.76 -20.66
CA ALA A 100 -6.79 10.20 -21.84
C ALA A 100 -5.90 9.00 -21.51
N PHE A 101 -5.14 9.05 -20.42
CA PHE A 101 -4.33 7.95 -19.90
C PHE A 101 -5.19 6.73 -19.58
N ALA A 102 -6.28 6.92 -18.81
CA ALA A 102 -7.21 5.86 -18.42
C ALA A 102 -7.94 5.21 -19.61
N MET A 103 -8.18 5.95 -20.70
CA MET A 103 -8.80 5.43 -21.92
C MET A 103 -7.79 4.73 -22.86
N THR A 104 -6.51 5.06 -22.78
CA THR A 104 -5.47 4.51 -23.65
C THR A 104 -5.15 3.07 -23.29
N VAL A 105 -4.96 2.20 -24.28
CA VAL A 105 -4.74 0.77 -24.06
C VAL A 105 -3.34 0.53 -23.48
N PRO A 106 -3.19 -0.25 -22.39
CA PRO A 106 -1.88 -0.56 -21.83
C PRO A 106 -0.95 -1.28 -22.84
N PRO A 107 0.33 -0.88 -22.97
CA PRO A 107 1.28 -1.51 -23.90
C PRO A 107 1.41 -3.05 -23.79
N PRO A 108 1.35 -3.69 -22.59
CA PRO A 108 1.38 -5.15 -22.49
C PRO A 108 0.21 -5.85 -23.17
N VAL A 109 -0.99 -5.25 -23.18
CA VAL A 109 -2.20 -5.82 -23.82
C VAL A 109 -2.03 -5.85 -25.34
N ILE A 110 -1.48 -4.78 -25.91
CA ILE A 110 -1.17 -4.69 -27.34
C ILE A 110 -0.11 -5.74 -27.69
N ALA A 111 0.96 -5.86 -26.88
CA ALA A 111 2.01 -6.85 -27.08
C ALA A 111 1.47 -8.30 -27.02
N ALA A 112 0.62 -8.63 -26.05
CA ALA A 112 -0.01 -9.94 -25.92
C ALA A 112 -0.83 -10.32 -27.17
N ASN A 113 -1.61 -9.38 -27.73
CA ASN A 113 -2.30 -9.56 -29.00
C ASN A 113 -1.34 -9.87 -30.16
N ARG A 114 -0.20 -9.15 -30.27
CA ARG A 114 0.80 -9.41 -31.32
C ARG A 114 1.49 -10.78 -31.17
N VAL A 115 1.75 -11.21 -29.94
CA VAL A 115 2.28 -12.56 -29.63
C VAL A 115 1.26 -13.63 -30.00
N GLN A 116 0.00 -13.47 -29.60
CA GLN A 116 -1.08 -14.40 -29.93
C GLN A 116 -1.28 -14.53 -31.44
N LEU A 117 -1.28 -13.42 -32.18
CA LEU A 117 -1.35 -13.42 -33.64
C LEU A 117 -0.21 -14.25 -34.26
N THR A 118 1.02 -14.06 -33.75
CA THR A 118 2.20 -14.77 -34.23
C THR A 118 2.09 -16.28 -33.97
N ALA A 119 1.62 -16.69 -32.80
CA ALA A 119 1.39 -18.10 -32.45
C ALA A 119 0.26 -18.74 -33.30
N LEU A 120 -0.85 -18.02 -33.51
CA LEU A 120 -1.97 -18.47 -34.34
C LEU A 120 -1.56 -18.63 -35.81
N VAL A 121 -0.76 -17.71 -36.35
CA VAL A 121 -0.20 -17.80 -37.71
C VAL A 121 0.78 -18.97 -37.82
N ALA A 122 1.70 -19.13 -36.85
CA ALA A 122 2.67 -20.23 -36.84
C ALA A 122 2.02 -21.61 -36.79
N THR A 123 0.86 -21.74 -36.17
CA THR A 123 0.09 -22.99 -36.05
C THR A 123 -0.95 -23.20 -37.16
N ASN A 124 -1.15 -22.24 -38.07
CA ASN A 124 -2.22 -22.28 -39.08
C ASN A 124 -1.95 -23.20 -40.31
N PHE A 125 -1.20 -24.30 -40.13
CA PHE A 125 -0.76 -25.21 -41.20
C PHE A 125 -1.91 -25.74 -42.09
N PHE A 126 -3.09 -25.95 -41.50
CA PHE A 126 -4.28 -26.47 -42.19
C PHE A 126 -5.36 -25.39 -42.45
N GLY A 127 -5.07 -24.11 -42.21
CA GLY A 127 -6.03 -23.01 -42.38
C GLY A 127 -7.14 -22.94 -41.31
N GLN A 128 -7.10 -23.80 -40.27
CA GLN A 128 -8.12 -23.88 -39.23
C GLN A 128 -8.17 -22.65 -38.30
N ASN A 129 -7.02 -21.99 -38.06
CA ASN A 129 -6.92 -20.83 -37.18
C ASN A 129 -7.28 -19.51 -37.89
N THR A 130 -7.66 -19.53 -39.17
CA THR A 130 -7.92 -18.32 -39.97
C THR A 130 -9.02 -17.42 -39.36
N SER A 131 -10.04 -17.99 -38.73
CA SER A 131 -11.06 -17.20 -38.01
C SER A 131 -10.55 -16.60 -36.70
N ALA A 132 -9.65 -17.30 -35.99
CA ALA A 132 -9.02 -16.78 -34.78
C ALA A 132 -8.05 -15.63 -35.11
N ILE A 133 -7.24 -15.79 -36.16
CA ILE A 133 -6.37 -14.73 -36.70
C ILE A 133 -7.18 -13.47 -37.03
N ALA A 134 -8.31 -13.62 -37.74
CA ALA A 134 -9.18 -12.50 -38.07
C ALA A 134 -9.81 -11.82 -36.84
N ALA A 135 -10.09 -12.58 -35.77
CA ALA A 135 -10.56 -12.03 -34.50
C ALA A 135 -9.44 -11.26 -33.76
N THR A 136 -8.22 -11.81 -33.70
CA THR A 136 -7.06 -11.15 -33.10
C THR A 136 -6.68 -9.86 -33.85
N GLU A 137 -6.75 -9.84 -35.19
CA GLU A 137 -6.55 -8.61 -35.98
C GLU A 137 -7.70 -7.59 -35.81
N ALA A 138 -8.95 -8.05 -35.59
CA ALA A 138 -10.06 -7.15 -35.26
C ALA A 138 -9.88 -6.48 -33.90
N GLN A 139 -9.49 -7.24 -32.86
CA GLN A 139 -9.13 -6.71 -31.55
C GLN A 139 -7.99 -5.68 -31.64
N TYR A 140 -6.99 -5.91 -32.50
CA TYR A 140 -5.92 -4.93 -32.74
C TYR A 140 -6.43 -3.63 -33.39
N ALA A 141 -7.39 -3.73 -34.31
CA ALA A 141 -8.04 -2.56 -34.89
C ALA A 141 -8.94 -1.81 -33.89
N GLU A 142 -9.57 -2.53 -32.95
CA GLU A 142 -10.33 -1.93 -31.84
C GLU A 142 -9.41 -1.13 -30.91
N MET A 143 -8.27 -1.70 -30.49
CA MET A 143 -7.25 -0.98 -29.70
C MET A 143 -6.73 0.28 -30.42
N TRP A 144 -6.45 0.18 -31.73
CA TRP A 144 -6.06 1.36 -32.53
C TRP A 144 -7.13 2.46 -32.51
N ILE A 145 -8.40 2.11 -32.69
CA ILE A 145 -9.51 3.08 -32.67
C ILE A 145 -9.67 3.69 -31.27
N GLN A 146 -9.51 2.91 -30.21
CA GLN A 146 -9.58 3.37 -28.83
C GLN A 146 -8.48 4.40 -28.52
N ASP A 147 -7.21 4.09 -28.80
CA ASP A 147 -6.09 5.01 -28.55
C ASP A 147 -6.20 6.30 -29.36
N ALA A 148 -6.60 6.18 -30.64
CA ALA A 148 -6.85 7.36 -31.47
C ALA A 148 -7.97 8.23 -30.88
N THR A 149 -9.03 7.62 -30.36
CA THR A 149 -10.16 8.33 -29.71
C THR A 149 -9.70 9.03 -28.42
N ALA A 150 -8.92 8.35 -27.58
CA ALA A 150 -8.32 8.92 -26.37
C ALA A 150 -7.46 10.16 -26.69
N MET A 151 -6.56 10.05 -27.68
CA MET A 151 -5.70 11.17 -28.08
C MET A 151 -6.46 12.33 -28.74
N TYR A 152 -7.58 12.08 -29.43
CA TYR A 152 -8.42 13.16 -29.95
C TYR A 152 -9.22 13.86 -28.86
N GLY A 153 -9.75 13.14 -27.87
CA GLY A 153 -10.36 13.73 -26.67
C GLY A 153 -9.36 14.63 -25.95
N TYR A 154 -8.19 14.07 -25.61
CA TYR A 154 -7.09 14.82 -25.01
C TYR A 154 -6.74 16.10 -25.77
N ALA A 155 -6.62 16.02 -27.10
CA ALA A 155 -6.25 17.17 -27.92
C ALA A 155 -7.34 18.26 -27.97
N VAL A 156 -8.62 17.90 -27.82
CA VAL A 156 -9.71 18.88 -27.68
C VAL A 156 -9.63 19.54 -26.31
N ASP A 157 -9.61 18.73 -25.24
CA ASP A 157 -9.73 19.21 -23.87
C ASP A 157 -8.48 20.00 -23.44
N ALA A 158 -7.27 19.53 -23.77
CA ALA A 158 -6.04 20.27 -23.56
C ALA A 158 -5.96 21.57 -24.39
N SER A 159 -6.65 21.65 -25.55
CA SER A 159 -6.72 22.90 -26.31
C SER A 159 -7.67 23.93 -25.69
N ALA A 160 -8.73 23.46 -25.01
CA ALA A 160 -9.63 24.32 -24.24
C ALA A 160 -8.94 24.81 -22.95
N ALA A 161 -8.26 23.91 -22.24
CA ALA A 161 -7.45 24.23 -21.06
C ALA A 161 -6.34 25.25 -21.38
N GLY A 162 -5.65 25.10 -22.51
CA GLY A 162 -4.60 26.03 -22.95
C GLY A 162 -5.06 27.44 -23.36
N SER A 163 -6.36 27.75 -23.31
CA SER A 163 -6.92 29.03 -23.74
C SER A 163 -6.90 30.10 -22.64
N LEU A 164 -5.71 30.60 -22.31
CA LEU A 164 -5.50 31.65 -21.30
C LEU A 164 -5.70 33.08 -21.83
N THR A 165 -6.24 33.95 -20.98
CA THR A 165 -6.33 35.40 -21.21
C THR A 165 -4.99 36.09 -20.87
N SER A 166 -4.58 37.09 -21.66
CA SER A 166 -3.38 37.87 -21.36
C SER A 166 -3.62 38.84 -20.20
N TYR A 167 -2.64 39.00 -19.31
CA TYR A 167 -2.66 40.02 -18.26
C TYR A 167 -2.50 41.43 -18.86
N ASP A 168 -3.20 42.39 -18.28
CA ASP A 168 -3.05 43.82 -18.57
C ASP A 168 -1.94 44.45 -17.71
N GLU A 169 -1.27 45.51 -18.21
CA GLU A 169 -0.27 46.26 -17.43
C GLU A 169 -0.91 47.09 -16.31
N PRO A 170 -0.23 47.28 -15.15
CA PRO A 170 -0.77 48.06 -14.04
C PRO A 170 -0.97 49.54 -14.41
N PRO A 171 -2.10 50.14 -14.01
CA PRO A 171 -2.40 51.54 -14.35
C PRO A 171 -1.48 52.52 -13.63
N GLN A 172 -1.16 53.63 -14.31
CA GLN A 172 -0.37 54.72 -13.74
C GLN A 172 -1.19 55.47 -12.67
N THR A 173 -0.70 55.47 -11.42
CA THR A 173 -1.36 56.10 -10.26
C THR A 173 -0.91 57.54 -10.00
N THR A 174 -0.02 58.11 -10.81
CA THR A 174 0.50 59.48 -10.63
C THR A 174 0.49 60.27 -11.93
N ASP A 175 -0.16 61.43 -11.92
CA ASP A 175 -0.14 62.38 -13.03
C ASP A 175 1.09 63.29 -12.97
N GLU A 176 1.96 63.21 -13.99
CA GLU A 176 3.16 64.05 -14.13
C GLU A 176 2.81 65.55 -14.22
N ALA A 177 1.63 65.92 -14.71
CA ALA A 177 1.15 67.31 -14.74
C ALA A 177 0.72 67.84 -13.36
N GLY A 178 0.67 67.00 -12.33
CA GLY A 178 0.28 67.38 -10.97
C GLY A 178 1.13 68.50 -10.36
N GLN A 179 2.41 68.60 -10.73
CA GLN A 179 3.29 69.68 -10.25
C GLN A 179 2.92 71.05 -10.85
N ASP A 180 2.55 71.09 -12.13
CA ASP A 180 2.08 72.32 -12.81
C ASP A 180 0.68 72.71 -12.30
N ALA A 181 -0.19 71.72 -12.02
CA ALA A 181 -1.49 71.95 -11.39
C ALA A 181 -1.34 72.51 -9.96
N GLN A 182 -0.39 71.99 -9.17
CA GLN A 182 -0.07 72.52 -7.83
C GLN A 182 0.48 73.96 -7.92
N ALA A 183 1.38 74.24 -8.87
CA ALA A 183 1.92 75.58 -9.09
C ALA A 183 0.82 76.59 -9.47
N ARG A 184 -0.15 76.17 -10.30
CA ARG A 184 -1.36 76.97 -10.61
C ARG A 184 -2.25 77.17 -9.38
N ALA A 185 -2.55 76.13 -8.62
CA ALA A 185 -3.37 76.22 -7.42
C ALA A 185 -2.76 77.15 -6.36
N VAL A 186 -1.43 77.19 -6.22
CA VAL A 186 -0.72 78.16 -5.36
C VAL A 186 -0.83 79.58 -5.90
N ALA A 187 -0.71 79.79 -7.21
CA ALA A 187 -0.89 81.09 -7.84
C ALA A 187 -2.34 81.61 -7.71
N ASP A 188 -3.34 80.73 -7.90
CA ASP A 188 -4.76 81.04 -7.75
C ASP A 188 -5.11 81.31 -6.28
N SER A 189 -4.55 80.55 -5.32
CA SER A 189 -4.72 80.81 -3.88
C SER A 189 -4.10 82.15 -3.45
N ALA A 190 -2.95 82.53 -4.02
CA ALA A 190 -2.37 83.86 -3.81
C ALA A 190 -3.26 84.97 -4.42
N ALA A 191 -3.84 84.73 -5.60
CA ALA A 191 -4.79 85.65 -6.23
C ALA A 191 -6.12 85.76 -5.44
N ASP A 192 -6.62 84.65 -4.89
CA ASP A 192 -7.84 84.62 -4.07
C ASP A 192 -7.61 85.22 -2.68
N THR A 193 -6.41 85.10 -2.11
CA THR A 193 -6.01 85.85 -0.91
C THR A 193 -6.05 87.35 -1.18
N ALA A 194 -5.52 87.81 -2.32
CA ALA A 194 -5.60 89.22 -2.72
C ALA A 194 -7.05 89.68 -3.02
N LYS A 195 -7.91 88.81 -3.58
CA LYS A 195 -9.35 89.08 -3.72
C LYS A 195 -10.05 89.15 -2.36
N ALA A 196 -9.71 88.29 -1.40
CA ALA A 196 -10.28 88.27 -0.06
C ALA A 196 -9.86 89.49 0.77
N GLU A 197 -8.64 89.99 0.60
CA GLU A 197 -8.18 91.25 1.19
C GLU A 197 -8.94 92.45 0.58
N THR A 198 -9.22 92.40 -0.73
CA THR A 198 -10.06 93.38 -1.44
C THR A 198 -11.55 93.28 -1.02
N GLN A 199 -12.06 92.09 -0.75
CA GLN A 199 -13.45 91.88 -0.28
C GLN A 199 -13.65 92.26 1.19
N ASN A 200 -12.68 92.02 2.07
CA ASN A 200 -12.72 92.53 3.46
C ASN A 200 -12.79 94.08 3.50
N LEU A 201 -12.15 94.76 2.55
CA LEU A 201 -12.26 96.22 2.39
C LEU A 201 -13.64 96.67 1.87
N THR A 202 -14.42 95.80 1.21
CA THR A 202 -15.80 96.10 0.78
C THR A 202 -16.86 95.64 1.78
N GLN A 203 -16.57 94.66 2.64
CA GLN A 203 -17.51 94.10 3.61
C GLN A 203 -17.70 94.97 4.88
N LEU A 204 -16.89 96.02 5.06
CA LEU A 204 -17.15 97.06 6.07
C LEU A 204 -18.32 98.01 5.67
N ALA A 205 -18.91 97.83 4.48
CA ALA A 205 -20.00 98.66 3.96
C ALA A 205 -21.32 97.86 3.78
N GLN A 206 -22.10 97.80 4.86
CA GLN A 206 -23.57 97.63 4.85
C GLN A 206 -24.15 96.21 4.57
N PRO A 207 -25.46 95.94 4.84
CA PRO A 207 -25.81 95.14 6.02
C PRO A 207 -26.56 93.81 5.74
N ALA A 208 -26.74 93.03 6.81
CA ALA A 208 -27.28 91.67 6.80
C ALA A 208 -28.75 91.53 6.35
N ALA A 209 -29.04 90.41 5.69
CA ALA A 209 -30.37 89.84 5.47
C ALA A 209 -30.32 88.31 5.71
N THR A 210 -31.46 87.69 6.03
CA THR A 210 -31.55 86.34 6.60
C THR A 210 -32.44 85.39 5.80
N GLN A 211 -32.34 84.07 6.11
CA GLN A 211 -33.24 82.98 5.70
C GLN A 211 -33.13 82.55 4.20
N GLN A 212 -33.48 81.32 3.80
CA GLN A 212 -34.22 80.25 4.49
C GLN A 212 -33.82 78.85 3.98
N VAL A 213 -33.92 77.82 4.82
CA VAL A 213 -33.84 76.40 4.42
C VAL A 213 -35.25 75.90 4.07
N ALA A 214 -35.38 75.06 3.04
CA ALA A 214 -36.59 74.31 2.74
C ALA A 214 -36.27 72.80 2.75
N ALA A 215 -37.08 72.03 3.47
CA ALA A 215 -37.01 70.58 3.50
C ALA A 215 -38.17 69.99 2.69
N ASP A 216 -37.94 68.83 2.07
CA ASP A 216 -39.01 67.98 1.53
C ASP A 216 -39.07 66.68 2.34
N ALA A 217 -40.28 66.22 2.63
CA ALA A 217 -40.54 65.17 3.60
C ALA A 217 -41.08 63.89 2.95
N THR A 218 -40.27 62.83 2.96
CA THR A 218 -40.76 61.44 2.94
C THR A 218 -40.90 60.94 4.38
N GLN A 219 -41.84 60.03 4.63
CA GLN A 219 -42.27 59.62 5.97
C GLN A 219 -41.12 59.06 6.82
N GLN A 220 -40.56 59.92 7.67
CA GLN A 220 -39.52 59.58 8.64
C GLN A 220 -40.16 58.86 9.83
N LEU A 221 -40.06 57.53 9.87
CA LEU A 221 -39.96 56.84 11.15
C LEU A 221 -38.69 57.36 11.82
N GLY A 222 -38.83 57.88 13.05
CA GLY A 222 -37.72 58.54 13.74
C GLY A 222 -36.55 57.60 13.98
N GLY A 223 -35.32 58.07 13.76
CA GLY A 223 -34.10 57.30 14.01
C GLY A 223 -34.07 56.81 15.46
N GLY A 224 -34.15 55.50 15.63
CA GLY A 224 -34.40 54.82 16.89
C GLY A 224 -34.58 53.31 16.67
N ASN A 225 -34.91 52.59 17.74
CA ASN A 225 -35.02 51.14 17.72
C ASN A 225 -36.36 50.72 17.07
N VAL A 226 -36.31 49.79 16.12
CA VAL A 226 -37.50 49.20 15.48
C VAL A 226 -37.81 47.87 16.16
N THR A 227 -39.07 47.68 16.55
CA THR A 227 -39.56 46.38 17.05
C THR A 227 -40.74 45.93 16.19
N ILE A 228 -40.62 44.76 15.55
CA ILE A 228 -41.67 44.13 14.74
C ILE A 228 -42.31 43.05 15.60
N GLY A 229 -43.41 43.40 16.26
CA GLY A 229 -44.14 42.50 17.15
C GLY A 229 -44.96 41.42 16.43
N PRO A 230 -45.62 40.51 17.18
CA PRO A 230 -46.43 39.42 16.63
C PRO A 230 -47.52 39.91 15.66
N GLY A 231 -47.55 39.37 14.45
CA GLY A 231 -48.46 39.77 13.37
C GLY A 231 -48.12 41.12 12.72
N GLY A 232 -46.95 41.70 13.02
CA GLY A 232 -46.41 42.85 12.32
C GLY A 232 -45.59 42.45 11.11
N ASN A 233 -45.76 43.16 10.00
CA ASN A 233 -45.03 42.92 8.75
C ASN A 233 -44.36 44.22 8.29
N LEU A 234 -43.04 44.21 8.10
CA LEU A 234 -42.28 45.30 7.50
C LEU A 234 -41.59 44.81 6.22
N THR A 235 -41.75 45.56 5.13
CA THR A 235 -41.02 45.31 3.88
C THR A 235 -40.08 46.47 3.61
N LEU A 236 -38.78 46.20 3.55
CA LEU A 236 -37.77 47.14 3.07
C LEU A 236 -37.69 47.01 1.55
N GLY A 237 -38.38 47.91 0.86
CA GLY A 237 -38.38 47.99 -0.60
C GLY A 237 -37.02 48.43 -1.19
N PRO A 238 -36.94 48.62 -2.51
CA PRO A 238 -35.71 48.97 -3.20
C PRO A 238 -35.12 50.30 -2.70
N GLY A 239 -33.89 50.25 -2.21
CA GLY A 239 -33.18 51.36 -1.59
C GLY A 239 -32.16 50.89 -0.56
N LEU A 240 -31.46 51.83 0.08
CA LEU A 240 -30.53 51.56 1.19
C LEU A 240 -31.16 51.91 2.53
N THR A 241 -31.28 50.92 3.41
CA THR A 241 -31.61 51.09 4.84
C THR A 241 -30.35 50.85 5.66
N THR A 242 -30.02 51.72 6.61
CA THR A 242 -28.86 51.53 7.49
C THR A 242 -29.27 51.30 8.95
N VAL A 243 -28.58 50.39 9.64
CA VAL A 243 -28.82 50.07 11.05
C VAL A 243 -27.55 50.31 11.86
N GLY A 244 -27.62 51.16 12.89
CA GLY A 244 -26.54 51.43 13.83
C GLY A 244 -26.63 52.83 14.44
N PRO A 245 -25.64 53.24 15.26
CA PRO A 245 -25.68 54.50 16.01
C PRO A 245 -25.88 55.76 15.15
N ASN A 246 -25.47 55.70 13.87
CA ASN A 246 -25.63 56.76 12.87
C ASN A 246 -26.51 56.34 11.67
N GLY A 247 -27.29 55.26 11.80
CA GLY A 247 -28.11 54.69 10.73
C GLY A 247 -29.53 55.29 10.63
N THR A 248 -30.30 54.82 9.65
CA THR A 248 -31.75 55.03 9.57
C THR A 248 -32.46 54.56 10.84
N TYR A 249 -32.03 53.43 11.39
CA TYR A 249 -32.49 52.84 12.65
C TYR A 249 -31.29 52.54 13.56
N THR A 250 -31.48 52.55 14.88
CA THR A 250 -30.38 52.23 15.82
C THR A 250 -30.19 50.73 15.99
N SER A 251 -31.30 49.99 16.06
CA SER A 251 -31.36 48.52 15.99
C SER A 251 -32.67 48.08 15.36
N ILE A 252 -32.75 46.83 14.89
CA ILE A 252 -34.00 46.17 14.52
C ILE A 252 -34.17 44.90 15.36
N THR A 253 -35.36 44.72 15.92
CA THR A 253 -35.75 43.50 16.64
C THR A 253 -37.04 42.97 16.03
N ILE A 254 -37.03 41.71 15.61
CA ILE A 254 -38.19 40.98 15.13
C ILE A 254 -38.59 40.04 16.27
N GLU A 255 -39.79 40.21 16.82
CA GLU A 255 -40.30 39.33 17.87
C GLU A 255 -41.00 38.11 17.25
N SER A 256 -41.25 37.08 18.05
CA SER A 256 -41.92 35.86 17.59
C SER A 256 -43.27 36.14 16.92
N GLY A 257 -43.40 35.68 15.67
CA GLY A 257 -44.55 35.93 14.81
C GLY A 257 -44.57 37.29 14.11
N GLY A 258 -43.54 38.12 14.25
CA GLY A 258 -43.29 39.28 13.39
C GLY A 258 -42.50 38.89 12.13
N THR A 259 -42.63 39.66 11.04
CA THR A 259 -41.95 39.41 9.76
C THR A 259 -41.24 40.66 9.24
N LEU A 260 -39.96 40.52 8.88
CA LEU A 260 -39.21 41.48 8.07
C LEU A 260 -38.90 40.88 6.69
N THR A 261 -39.17 41.62 5.62
CA THR A 261 -38.88 41.21 4.23
C THR A 261 -38.01 42.26 3.55
N LEU A 262 -36.99 41.83 2.81
CA LEU A 262 -36.05 42.70 2.10
C LEU A 262 -36.10 42.48 0.59
N ASP A 263 -36.49 43.53 -0.13
CA ASP A 263 -36.38 43.67 -1.59
C ASP A 263 -35.31 44.72 -1.98
N GLY A 264 -34.52 45.18 -1.01
CA GLY A 264 -33.46 46.18 -1.14
C GLY A 264 -32.29 45.90 -0.18
N THR A 265 -31.41 46.88 0.01
CA THR A 265 -30.17 46.73 0.80
C THR A 265 -30.35 47.16 2.25
N LEU A 266 -29.99 46.28 3.18
CA LEU A 266 -29.85 46.53 4.61
C LEU A 266 -28.38 46.47 5.02
N LEU A 267 -27.80 47.64 5.30
CA LEU A 267 -26.41 47.76 5.78
C LEU A 267 -26.41 47.95 7.30
N ILE A 268 -25.96 46.93 8.03
CA ILE A 268 -25.72 47.01 9.47
C ILE A 268 -24.33 47.61 9.66
N LEU A 269 -24.29 48.85 10.17
CA LEU A 269 -23.11 49.65 10.44
C LEU A 269 -22.44 49.23 11.77
N PRO A 270 -21.17 49.60 12.02
CA PRO A 270 -20.48 49.31 13.28
C PRO A 270 -21.30 49.73 14.51
N GLY A 271 -21.47 48.82 15.47
CA GLY A 271 -22.31 48.98 16.66
C GLY A 271 -23.82 48.86 16.42
N GLY A 272 -24.24 48.57 15.19
CA GLY A 272 -25.63 48.23 14.86
C GLY A 272 -25.95 46.77 15.08
N THR A 273 -27.20 46.50 15.47
CA THR A 273 -27.68 45.15 15.78
C THR A 273 -29.02 44.88 15.10
N VAL A 274 -29.15 43.69 14.53
CA VAL A 274 -30.42 43.11 14.06
C VAL A 274 -30.62 41.79 14.80
N THR A 275 -31.76 41.63 15.46
CA THR A 275 -32.10 40.41 16.20
C THR A 275 -33.43 39.87 15.70
N ASP A 276 -33.42 38.67 15.12
CA ASP A 276 -34.60 37.95 14.65
C ASP A 276 -35.00 36.85 15.63
N GLY A 277 -36.17 36.97 16.24
CA GLY A 277 -36.87 35.89 16.94
C GLY A 277 -38.21 35.54 16.30
N GLY A 278 -38.44 35.98 15.05
CA GLY A 278 -39.66 35.79 14.27
C GLY A 278 -39.37 35.26 12.86
N THR A 279 -39.40 36.11 11.84
CA THR A 279 -39.06 35.71 10.47
C THR A 279 -38.39 36.85 9.69
N LEU A 280 -37.23 36.58 9.12
CA LEU A 280 -36.44 37.49 8.30
C LEU A 280 -36.27 36.90 6.88
N ILE A 281 -36.75 37.60 5.86
CA ILE A 281 -36.74 37.11 4.46
C ILE A 281 -35.90 38.05 3.59
N VAL A 282 -34.89 37.52 2.91
CA VAL A 282 -34.12 38.23 1.88
C VAL A 282 -34.55 37.72 0.52
N ASN A 283 -35.25 38.54 -0.27
CA ASN A 283 -35.74 38.18 -1.60
C ASN A 283 -34.66 38.36 -2.68
N SER A 284 -34.98 37.92 -3.90
CA SER A 284 -34.16 38.15 -5.09
C SER A 284 -33.84 39.64 -5.27
N GLY A 285 -32.55 40.00 -5.28
CA GLY A 285 -32.06 41.38 -5.35
C GLY A 285 -32.06 42.13 -4.00
N GLY A 286 -32.62 41.55 -2.94
CA GLY A 286 -32.45 42.03 -1.57
C GLY A 286 -31.07 41.64 -1.03
N THR A 287 -30.46 42.52 -0.23
CA THR A 287 -29.14 42.27 0.36
C THR A 287 -29.07 42.65 1.84
N ILE A 288 -28.35 41.87 2.64
CA ILE A 288 -27.91 42.24 4.00
C ILE A 288 -26.38 42.33 4.01
N THR A 289 -25.83 43.37 4.63
CA THR A 289 -24.37 43.49 4.85
C THR A 289 -24.11 43.79 6.31
N VAL A 290 -23.42 42.87 7.00
CA VAL A 290 -22.99 43.02 8.41
C VAL A 290 -21.57 43.58 8.42
N SER A 291 -21.40 44.81 8.88
CA SER A 291 -20.09 45.48 8.93
C SER A 291 -19.25 45.06 10.14
N ASN A 292 -17.96 45.41 10.13
CA ASN A 292 -17.08 45.27 11.29
C ASN A 292 -17.72 45.87 12.57
N GLY A 293 -17.79 45.08 13.65
CA GLY A 293 -18.39 45.48 14.93
C GLY A 293 -19.93 45.58 14.91
N ALA A 294 -20.59 45.06 13.87
CA ALA A 294 -22.04 44.90 13.79
C ALA A 294 -22.45 43.45 14.01
N SER A 295 -23.70 43.19 14.40
CA SER A 295 -24.21 41.82 14.53
C SER A 295 -25.60 41.61 13.91
N LEU A 296 -25.77 40.44 13.32
CA LEU A 296 -27.05 39.82 12.99
C LEU A 296 -27.20 38.58 13.88
N THR A 297 -28.29 38.49 14.64
CA THR A 297 -28.59 37.37 15.53
C THR A 297 -29.92 36.75 15.12
N VAL A 298 -29.94 35.46 14.80
CA VAL A 298 -31.14 34.65 14.61
C VAL A 298 -31.35 33.87 15.90
N GLY A 299 -32.13 34.45 16.80
CA GLY A 299 -32.42 33.93 18.13
C GLY A 299 -33.41 32.76 18.12
N THR A 300 -33.69 32.19 19.30
CA THR A 300 -34.65 31.10 19.48
C THR A 300 -36.02 31.43 18.87
N GLY A 301 -36.46 30.63 17.89
CA GLY A 301 -37.73 30.82 17.16
C GLY A 301 -37.67 31.84 16.01
N GLY A 302 -36.51 32.44 15.75
CA GLY A 302 -36.21 33.22 14.54
C GLY A 302 -35.95 32.32 13.33
N ALA A 303 -36.19 32.88 12.14
CA ALA A 303 -36.12 32.16 10.88
C ALA A 303 -35.64 33.11 9.77
N LEU A 304 -34.35 33.07 9.46
CA LEU A 304 -33.75 33.79 8.33
C LEU A 304 -33.82 32.92 7.07
N THR A 305 -34.52 33.38 6.04
CA THR A 305 -34.53 32.74 4.71
C THR A 305 -33.89 33.66 3.68
N VAL A 306 -32.78 33.22 3.10
CA VAL A 306 -32.17 33.83 1.92
C VAL A 306 -32.75 33.13 0.70
N ASN A 307 -33.64 33.80 -0.03
CA ASN A 307 -34.21 33.25 -1.26
C ASN A 307 -33.23 33.33 -2.42
N THR A 308 -33.49 32.59 -3.50
CA THR A 308 -32.66 32.58 -4.70
C THR A 308 -32.46 33.98 -5.29
N GLY A 309 -31.19 34.34 -5.49
CA GLY A 309 -30.76 35.68 -5.91
C GLY A 309 -30.78 36.75 -4.80
N GLY A 310 -31.08 36.37 -3.55
CA GLY A 310 -30.82 37.19 -2.36
C GLY A 310 -29.39 36.94 -1.85
N LEU A 311 -28.82 37.95 -1.18
CA LEU A 311 -27.45 37.91 -0.66
C LEU A 311 -27.38 38.35 0.80
N VAL A 312 -26.68 37.59 1.63
CA VAL A 312 -26.23 38.03 2.96
C VAL A 312 -24.71 38.02 2.97
N THR A 313 -24.10 39.14 3.38
CA THR A 313 -22.65 39.28 3.49
C THR A 313 -22.27 39.63 4.92
N VAL A 314 -21.41 38.82 5.55
CA VAL A 314 -20.79 39.12 6.84
C VAL A 314 -19.34 39.55 6.56
N ASN A 315 -19.03 40.82 6.74
CA ASN A 315 -17.67 41.34 6.53
C ASN A 315 -16.78 41.04 7.74
N THR A 316 -15.46 41.12 7.56
CA THR A 316 -14.47 40.91 8.62
C THR A 316 -14.72 41.77 9.86
N GLY A 317 -14.80 41.09 11.01
CA GLY A 317 -15.17 41.67 12.31
C GLY A 317 -16.67 41.89 12.52
N GLY A 318 -17.52 41.62 11.54
CA GLY A 318 -18.97 41.45 11.73
C GLY A 318 -19.29 40.06 12.27
N VAL A 319 -20.49 39.89 12.84
CA VAL A 319 -20.92 38.62 13.45
C VAL A 319 -22.30 38.20 12.96
N LEU A 320 -22.44 36.94 12.55
CA LEU A 320 -23.71 36.23 12.42
C LEU A 320 -23.81 35.18 13.53
N SER A 321 -24.76 35.36 14.46
CA SER A 321 -25.08 34.35 15.48
C SER A 321 -26.39 33.67 15.14
N ILE A 322 -26.40 32.34 15.10
CA ILE A 322 -27.60 31.52 15.02
C ILE A 322 -27.72 30.84 16.38
N ASP A 323 -28.60 31.34 17.24
CA ASP A 323 -28.71 30.83 18.60
C ASP A 323 -29.55 29.54 18.62
N THR A 324 -29.52 28.80 19.72
CA THR A 324 -30.27 27.54 19.84
C THR A 324 -31.77 27.71 19.57
N GLY A 325 -32.26 26.96 18.58
CA GLY A 325 -33.63 27.02 18.08
C GLY A 325 -33.91 28.17 17.11
N GLY A 326 -32.90 28.93 16.68
CA GLY A 326 -32.95 29.76 15.48
C GLY A 326 -32.66 28.93 14.22
N VAL A 327 -33.24 29.33 13.09
CA VAL A 327 -33.10 28.62 11.81
C VAL A 327 -32.64 29.57 10.72
N VAL A 328 -31.65 29.15 9.93
CA VAL A 328 -31.19 29.84 8.72
C VAL A 328 -31.30 28.91 7.51
N THR A 329 -31.90 29.41 6.43
CA THR A 329 -32.08 28.66 5.18
C THR A 329 -31.53 29.46 4.02
N VAL A 330 -30.56 28.90 3.30
CA VAL A 330 -29.84 29.53 2.20
C VAL A 330 -30.25 28.87 0.88
N ASN A 331 -31.09 29.54 0.10
CA ASN A 331 -31.42 29.21 -1.29
C ASN A 331 -30.81 30.22 -2.29
N GLY A 332 -30.08 31.21 -1.77
CA GLY A 332 -29.32 32.24 -2.49
C GLY A 332 -27.87 32.21 -2.02
N THR A 333 -27.26 33.36 -1.72
CA THR A 333 -25.86 33.38 -1.26
C THR A 333 -25.73 33.90 0.17
N LEU A 334 -24.98 33.19 1.01
CA LEU A 334 -24.46 33.66 2.28
C LEU A 334 -22.93 33.66 2.17
N ALA A 335 -22.29 34.83 2.28
CA ALA A 335 -20.84 34.98 2.14
C ALA A 335 -20.26 35.62 3.40
N THR A 336 -19.28 34.97 4.05
CA THR A 336 -18.89 35.31 5.42
C THR A 336 -17.38 35.39 5.60
N GLN A 337 -16.84 36.60 5.43
CA GLN A 337 -15.45 36.96 5.78
C GLN A 337 -15.31 37.34 7.27
N GLY A 338 -16.31 37.04 8.09
CA GLY A 338 -16.44 37.41 9.50
C GLY A 338 -17.18 36.33 10.27
N LEU A 339 -17.10 36.39 11.60
CA LEU A 339 -17.47 35.29 12.49
C LEU A 339 -18.92 34.81 12.30
N VAL A 340 -19.08 33.52 12.02
CA VAL A 340 -20.35 32.80 12.08
C VAL A 340 -20.33 31.86 13.27
N THR A 341 -21.33 31.95 14.15
CA THR A 341 -21.54 30.97 15.23
C THR A 341 -22.92 30.35 15.09
N ASP A 342 -22.98 29.06 14.75
CA ASP A 342 -24.23 28.29 14.71
C ASP A 342 -24.36 27.40 15.95
N ALA A 343 -25.42 27.61 16.73
CA ALA A 343 -25.87 26.73 17.80
C ALA A 343 -27.34 26.30 17.59
N GLY A 344 -27.89 26.57 16.40
CA GLY A 344 -29.26 26.31 15.97
C GLY A 344 -29.27 25.36 14.76
N THR A 345 -29.85 25.81 13.65
CA THR A 345 -29.86 25.04 12.39
C THR A 345 -29.59 25.94 11.20
N LEU A 346 -28.58 25.59 10.40
CA LEU A 346 -28.23 26.24 9.14
C LEU A 346 -28.33 25.23 8.00
N THR A 347 -29.14 25.53 6.98
CA THR A 347 -29.32 24.65 5.81
C THR A 347 -29.03 25.39 4.52
N VAL A 348 -28.14 24.84 3.70
CA VAL A 348 -27.88 25.27 2.33
C VAL A 348 -28.64 24.34 1.39
N ASN A 349 -29.62 24.89 0.66
CA ASN A 349 -30.49 24.15 -0.25
C ASN A 349 -29.99 24.22 -1.71
N ALA A 350 -30.63 23.47 -2.60
CA ALA A 350 -30.46 23.53 -4.06
C ALA A 350 -30.30 24.96 -4.62
N GLY A 351 -29.16 25.22 -5.27
CA GLY A 351 -28.79 26.53 -5.83
C GLY A 351 -28.41 27.60 -4.80
N GLY A 352 -28.37 27.23 -3.52
CA GLY A 352 -27.81 28.00 -2.43
C GLY A 352 -26.30 27.77 -2.32
N VAL A 353 -25.58 28.83 -1.94
CA VAL A 353 -24.13 28.79 -1.73
C VAL A 353 -23.77 29.48 -0.41
N LEU A 354 -22.99 28.80 0.42
CA LEU A 354 -22.34 29.35 1.61
C LEU A 354 -20.84 29.47 1.36
N ASN A 355 -20.34 30.69 1.19
CA ASN A 355 -18.91 30.98 1.09
C ASN A 355 -18.40 31.33 2.50
N GLU A 356 -17.76 30.39 3.19
CA GLU A 356 -17.05 30.65 4.44
C GLU A 356 -15.64 31.16 4.12
N GLY A 357 -15.25 32.27 4.71
CA GLY A 357 -13.93 32.87 4.54
C GLY A 357 -13.26 33.11 5.88
N ASP A 358 -12.04 33.64 5.82
CA ASP A 358 -10.92 33.79 6.78
C ASP A 358 -11.18 34.11 8.31
N VAL A 359 -12.33 33.76 8.90
CA VAL A 359 -12.70 34.02 10.30
C VAL A 359 -13.63 32.94 10.88
N ALA A 360 -13.06 31.78 11.19
CA ALA A 360 -13.51 30.81 12.20
C ALA A 360 -15.03 30.57 12.32
N GLY A 361 -15.66 29.97 11.30
CA GLY A 361 -16.98 29.37 11.38
C GLY A 361 -17.10 28.30 12.47
N VAL A 362 -17.95 28.56 13.47
CA VAL A 362 -18.22 27.65 14.59
C VAL A 362 -19.55 26.95 14.36
N ASN A 363 -19.54 25.65 14.08
CA ASN A 363 -20.74 24.82 14.13
C ASN A 363 -20.82 24.06 15.46
N ALA A 364 -21.68 24.56 16.35
CA ALA A 364 -22.14 23.94 17.59
C ALA A 364 -23.64 23.54 17.52
N GLY A 365 -24.21 23.45 16.31
CA GLY A 365 -25.63 23.19 16.04
C GLY A 365 -25.83 22.07 14.99
N THR A 366 -26.59 22.37 13.94
CA THR A 366 -26.83 21.45 12.81
C THR A 366 -26.67 22.19 11.50
N LEU A 367 -25.58 21.89 10.79
CA LEU A 367 -25.30 22.43 9.47
C LEU A 367 -25.58 21.33 8.42
N THR A 368 -26.43 21.62 7.45
CA THR A 368 -26.77 20.69 6.36
C THR A 368 -26.54 21.34 5.00
N VAL A 369 -25.78 20.68 4.15
CA VAL A 369 -25.64 20.99 2.71
C VAL A 369 -26.49 19.98 1.95
N ALA A 370 -27.68 20.40 1.53
CA ALA A 370 -28.65 19.54 0.85
C ALA A 370 -28.33 19.38 -0.66
N ASP A 371 -29.03 18.47 -1.34
CA ASP A 371 -28.98 18.25 -2.79
C ASP A 371 -28.90 19.56 -3.60
N GLY A 372 -27.83 19.71 -4.39
CA GLY A 372 -27.54 20.87 -5.23
C GLY A 372 -27.15 22.15 -4.48
N GLY A 373 -26.93 22.10 -3.17
CA GLY A 373 -26.35 23.17 -2.37
C GLY A 373 -24.83 23.05 -2.28
N ALA A 374 -24.13 24.18 -2.10
CA ALA A 374 -22.68 24.23 -1.99
C ALA A 374 -22.20 24.97 -0.73
N LEU A 375 -21.20 24.40 -0.06
CA LEU A 375 -20.44 25.03 1.02
C LEU A 375 -18.97 25.14 0.59
N ASP A 376 -18.54 26.35 0.31
CA ASP A 376 -17.18 26.69 -0.11
C ASP A 376 -16.42 27.25 1.10
N ASN A 377 -15.55 26.44 1.70
CA ASN A 377 -14.73 26.78 2.86
C ASN A 377 -13.34 27.26 2.42
N TYR A 378 -13.11 28.57 2.54
CA TYR A 378 -11.83 29.24 2.35
C TYR A 378 -11.17 29.65 3.68
N GLY A 379 -11.87 29.49 4.82
CA GLY A 379 -11.43 29.93 6.14
C GLY A 379 -11.23 28.76 7.10
N SER A 380 -11.99 28.72 8.21
CA SER A 380 -11.78 27.71 9.25
C SER A 380 -13.12 27.29 9.85
N LEU A 381 -13.57 26.09 9.48
CA LEU A 381 -14.82 25.51 9.93
C LEU A 381 -14.56 24.46 11.01
N THR A 382 -15.12 24.61 12.21
CA THR A 382 -15.03 23.60 13.28
C THR A 382 -16.40 23.04 13.66
N VAL A 383 -16.52 21.71 13.65
CA VAL A 383 -17.67 20.94 14.11
C VAL A 383 -17.43 20.51 15.57
N TYR A 384 -18.13 21.14 16.51
CA TYR A 384 -17.94 21.00 17.96
C TYR A 384 -18.70 19.82 18.60
N PRO A 385 -18.43 19.49 19.88
CA PRO A 385 -19.13 18.41 20.58
C PRO A 385 -20.66 18.51 20.50
N ALA A 386 -21.31 17.39 20.16
CA ALA A 386 -22.76 17.25 19.97
C ALA A 386 -23.37 18.13 18.85
N SER A 387 -22.55 18.67 17.94
CA SER A 387 -23.01 19.24 16.68
C SER A 387 -22.87 18.26 15.52
N THR A 388 -23.55 18.56 14.42
CA THR A 388 -23.52 17.76 13.19
C THR A 388 -23.29 18.66 11.98
N LEU A 389 -22.43 18.18 11.07
CA LEU A 389 -22.35 18.66 9.70
C LEU A 389 -22.76 17.49 8.79
N THR A 390 -23.76 17.71 7.95
CA THR A 390 -24.22 16.71 6.98
C THR A 390 -24.12 17.29 5.58
N VAL A 391 -23.47 16.56 4.67
CA VAL A 391 -23.58 16.76 3.23
C VAL A 391 -24.53 15.67 2.74
N ASP A 392 -25.72 16.05 2.29
CA ASP A 392 -26.69 15.10 1.73
C ASP A 392 -26.26 14.67 0.31
N ASP A 393 -26.87 13.60 -0.21
CA ASP A 393 -26.74 13.17 -1.60
C ASP A 393 -26.99 14.33 -2.58
N GLY A 394 -26.05 14.55 -3.51
CA GLY A 394 -26.04 15.68 -4.43
C GLY A 394 -25.56 17.03 -3.84
N GLY A 395 -25.28 17.12 -2.55
CA GLY A 395 -24.65 18.30 -1.91
C GLY A 395 -23.14 18.35 -2.12
N THR A 396 -22.53 19.52 -1.97
CA THR A 396 -21.06 19.69 -2.14
C THR A 396 -20.43 20.53 -1.04
N LEU A 397 -19.38 20.03 -0.41
CA LEU A 397 -18.50 20.73 0.52
C LEU A 397 -17.08 20.78 -0.03
N ASN A 398 -16.58 21.98 -0.30
CA ASN A 398 -15.22 22.21 -0.77
C ASN A 398 -14.39 22.86 0.35
N VAL A 399 -13.22 22.31 0.66
CA VAL A 399 -12.21 22.92 1.55
C VAL A 399 -11.02 23.31 0.68
N TYR A 400 -10.89 24.58 0.35
CA TYR A 400 -9.86 25.08 -0.58
C TYR A 400 -8.47 25.14 0.07
N GLY A 401 -7.40 25.41 -0.70
CA GLY A 401 -6.01 25.31 -0.23
C GLY A 401 -5.61 26.20 0.96
N GLY A 402 -6.36 27.28 1.23
CA GLY A 402 -6.21 28.10 2.45
C GLY A 402 -7.15 27.70 3.60
N GLY A 403 -8.14 26.84 3.32
CA GLY A 403 -9.20 26.43 4.20
C GLY A 403 -8.82 25.32 5.16
N SER A 404 -9.52 25.27 6.30
CA SER A 404 -9.41 24.20 7.29
C SER A 404 -10.78 23.72 7.75
N LEU A 405 -10.96 22.41 7.87
CA LEU A 405 -12.14 21.76 8.42
C LEU A 405 -11.73 20.87 9.58
N THR A 406 -12.24 21.13 10.79
CA THR A 406 -11.94 20.33 11.99
C THR A 406 -13.20 19.69 12.53
N VAL A 407 -13.21 18.35 12.62
CA VAL A 407 -14.20 17.58 13.38
C VAL A 407 -13.64 17.37 14.79
N ALA A 408 -14.06 18.20 15.73
CA ALA A 408 -13.57 18.18 17.09
C ALA A 408 -14.13 16.99 17.90
N ASN A 409 -13.57 16.72 19.08
CA ASN A 409 -14.02 15.70 20.01
C ASN A 409 -15.56 15.70 20.20
N GLY A 410 -16.23 14.60 19.88
CA GLY A 410 -17.68 14.44 19.98
C GLY A 410 -18.51 15.21 18.93
N GLY A 411 -17.87 15.86 17.96
CA GLY A 411 -18.50 16.38 16.74
C GLY A 411 -18.60 15.30 15.68
N SER A 412 -19.57 15.43 14.76
CA SER A 412 -19.77 14.45 13.68
C SER A 412 -19.97 15.12 12.32
N LEU A 413 -19.22 14.63 11.33
CA LEU A 413 -19.38 14.94 9.91
C LEU A 413 -19.89 13.68 9.19
N SER A 414 -21.02 13.80 8.49
CA SER A 414 -21.61 12.73 7.67
C SER A 414 -21.68 13.19 6.22
N ASP A 415 -20.96 12.52 5.33
CA ASP A 415 -20.97 12.81 3.89
C ASP A 415 -21.71 11.73 3.11
N TYR A 416 -22.79 12.11 2.43
CA TYR A 416 -23.55 11.32 1.47
C TYR A 416 -23.42 11.88 0.04
N GLY A 417 -22.69 12.98 -0.15
CA GLY A 417 -22.60 13.74 -1.39
C GLY A 417 -21.15 13.85 -1.88
N THR A 418 -20.59 15.06 -1.90
CA THR A 418 -19.19 15.27 -2.29
C THR A 418 -18.47 16.18 -1.30
N LEU A 419 -17.35 15.68 -0.79
CA LEU A 419 -16.41 16.39 0.08
C LEU A 419 -15.04 16.50 -0.62
N ALA A 420 -14.73 17.65 -1.20
CA ALA A 420 -13.43 17.90 -1.82
C ALA A 420 -12.51 18.66 -0.84
N ASN A 421 -11.39 18.06 -0.45
CA ASN A 421 -10.35 18.72 0.33
C ASN A 421 -9.13 19.02 -0.53
N SER A 422 -8.78 20.30 -0.67
CA SER A 422 -7.48 20.78 -1.18
C SER A 422 -6.70 21.54 -0.10
N GLY A 423 -7.30 21.79 1.06
CA GLY A 423 -6.70 22.41 2.23
C GLY A 423 -6.39 21.39 3.31
N THR A 424 -6.84 21.68 4.54
CA THR A 424 -6.63 20.79 5.70
C THR A 424 -7.95 20.26 6.25
N LEU A 425 -8.01 18.95 6.47
CA LEU A 425 -9.11 18.30 7.18
C LEU A 425 -8.54 17.58 8.41
N ALA A 426 -9.03 17.91 9.59
CA ALA A 426 -8.63 17.29 10.84
C ALA A 426 -9.82 16.57 11.49
N VAL A 427 -9.61 15.34 11.93
CA VAL A 427 -10.53 14.61 12.82
C VAL A 427 -9.81 14.45 14.15
N ASP A 428 -10.19 15.25 15.15
CA ASP A 428 -9.57 15.22 16.47
C ASP A 428 -9.94 13.93 17.22
N ASP A 429 -9.21 13.60 18.30
CA ASP A 429 -9.54 12.51 19.22
C ASP A 429 -11.02 12.58 19.64
N GLY A 430 -11.73 11.47 19.43
CA GLY A 430 -13.17 11.34 19.68
C GLY A 430 -14.10 12.07 18.71
N GLY A 431 -13.59 12.73 17.67
CA GLY A 431 -14.37 13.22 16.53
C GLY A 431 -14.66 12.09 15.54
N THR A 432 -15.70 12.25 14.70
CA THR A 432 -16.08 11.22 13.71
C THR A 432 -16.44 11.82 12.35
N LEU A 433 -15.69 11.44 11.32
CA LEU A 433 -16.02 11.60 9.92
C LEU A 433 -16.54 10.27 9.37
N THR A 434 -17.74 10.26 8.78
CA THR A 434 -18.27 9.09 8.07
C THR A 434 -18.65 9.44 6.65
N VAL A 435 -18.06 8.73 5.68
CA VAL A 435 -18.44 8.76 4.27
C VAL A 435 -19.41 7.60 4.03
N TYR A 436 -20.63 7.90 3.63
CA TYR A 436 -21.76 6.99 3.49
C TYR A 436 -21.96 6.52 2.02
N PRO A 437 -22.91 5.62 1.70
CA PRO A 437 -23.15 5.24 0.31
C PRO A 437 -23.44 6.45 -0.58
N ASN A 438 -22.78 6.50 -1.75
CA ASN A 438 -22.71 7.62 -2.70
C ASN A 438 -21.89 8.84 -2.25
N GLY A 439 -21.46 8.91 -0.98
CA GLY A 439 -20.52 9.93 -0.50
C GLY A 439 -19.14 9.73 -1.14
N VAL A 440 -18.52 10.84 -1.55
CA VAL A 440 -17.19 10.87 -2.18
C VAL A 440 -16.32 11.92 -1.50
N LEU A 441 -15.32 11.47 -0.75
CA LEU A 441 -14.26 12.29 -0.18
C LEU A 441 -13.03 12.26 -1.10
N SER A 442 -12.66 13.41 -1.67
CA SER A 442 -11.45 13.54 -2.49
C SER A 442 -10.44 14.47 -1.82
N ASP A 443 -9.34 13.88 -1.34
CA ASP A 443 -8.25 14.59 -0.66
C ASP A 443 -7.07 14.88 -1.61
N TYR A 444 -7.01 16.10 -2.11
CA TYR A 444 -5.87 16.72 -2.78
C TYR A 444 -4.98 17.54 -1.81
N GLY A 445 -5.35 17.62 -0.53
CA GLY A 445 -4.71 18.43 0.50
C GLY A 445 -4.03 17.57 1.56
N THR A 446 -4.47 17.73 2.81
CA THR A 446 -4.04 16.87 3.93
C THR A 446 -5.19 16.52 4.86
N ILE A 447 -5.42 15.23 5.09
CA ILE A 447 -6.24 14.71 6.18
C ILE A 447 -5.35 14.29 7.36
N THR A 448 -5.68 14.75 8.56
CA THR A 448 -5.03 14.37 9.82
C THR A 448 -6.06 13.72 10.76
N ASN A 449 -5.91 12.43 11.06
CA ASN A 449 -6.86 11.64 11.83
C ASN A 449 -6.29 11.20 13.20
N TYR A 450 -6.83 11.77 14.27
CA TYR A 450 -6.71 11.34 15.67
C TYR A 450 -7.99 10.69 16.21
N GLY A 451 -9.11 10.79 15.48
CA GLY A 451 -10.42 10.24 15.86
C GLY A 451 -10.82 9.06 14.96
N THR A 452 -12.03 9.09 14.42
CA THR A 452 -12.52 8.03 13.53
C THR A 452 -12.86 8.58 12.14
N LEU A 453 -12.23 8.01 11.11
CA LEU A 453 -12.63 8.13 9.71
C LEU A 453 -13.26 6.80 9.28
N ALA A 454 -14.57 6.77 9.09
CA ALA A 454 -15.30 5.57 8.66
C ALA A 454 -15.76 5.72 7.21
N VAL A 455 -15.39 4.78 6.34
CA VAL A 455 -15.83 4.72 4.94
C VAL A 455 -16.90 3.64 4.83
N ASN A 456 -18.14 4.00 5.16
CA ASN A 456 -19.27 3.08 5.25
C ASN A 456 -19.97 2.96 3.88
N ASP A 457 -19.50 2.04 3.03
CA ASP A 457 -19.90 1.86 1.61
C ASP A 457 -19.68 3.12 0.73
N GLY A 458 -18.92 4.10 1.21
CA GLY A 458 -18.56 5.32 0.47
C GLY A 458 -17.30 5.17 -0.36
N THR A 459 -16.83 6.27 -0.96
CA THR A 459 -15.54 6.31 -1.67
C THR A 459 -14.64 7.41 -1.11
N VAL A 460 -13.38 7.06 -0.86
CA VAL A 460 -12.30 8.01 -0.53
C VAL A 460 -11.19 7.89 -1.58
N THR A 461 -10.78 9.02 -2.14
CA THR A 461 -9.64 9.12 -3.07
C THR A 461 -8.61 10.08 -2.48
N ASN A 462 -7.38 9.62 -2.29
CA ASN A 462 -6.28 10.38 -1.69
C ASN A 462 -5.08 10.50 -2.65
N PRO A 463 -5.09 11.49 -3.57
CA PRO A 463 -3.89 12.01 -4.21
C PRO A 463 -3.05 12.96 -3.34
N GLY A 464 -3.53 13.34 -2.14
CA GLY A 464 -2.89 14.21 -1.15
C GLY A 464 -2.14 13.43 -0.06
N VAL A 465 -2.32 13.84 1.21
CA VAL A 465 -1.69 13.21 2.37
C VAL A 465 -2.73 12.84 3.42
N LEU A 466 -2.97 11.55 3.60
CA LEU A 466 -3.78 11.00 4.68
C LEU A 466 -2.85 10.50 5.79
N THR A 467 -3.03 10.98 7.02
CA THR A 467 -2.23 10.56 8.17
C THR A 467 -3.11 10.09 9.32
N VAL A 468 -2.91 8.83 9.77
CA VAL A 468 -3.47 8.30 11.02
C VAL A 468 -2.44 8.48 12.13
N HIS A 469 -2.87 9.00 13.27
CA HIS A 469 -2.03 9.19 14.45
C HIS A 469 -2.44 8.27 15.60
N ASP A 470 -1.69 8.31 16.71
CA ASP A 470 -1.97 7.59 17.95
C ASP A 470 -3.43 7.79 18.42
N GLY A 471 -4.17 6.69 18.55
CA GLY A 471 -5.61 6.67 18.88
C GLY A 471 -6.55 6.86 17.68
N GLY A 472 -6.03 7.29 16.53
CA GLY A 472 -6.79 7.44 15.29
C GLY A 472 -7.13 6.08 14.66
N VAL A 473 -8.35 5.97 14.13
CA VAL A 473 -8.88 4.78 13.46
C VAL A 473 -9.41 5.14 12.08
N VAL A 474 -9.03 4.38 11.08
CA VAL A 474 -9.72 4.31 9.77
C VAL A 474 -10.44 2.97 9.70
N ASP A 475 -11.76 2.99 9.54
CA ASP A 475 -12.57 1.77 9.30
C ASP A 475 -13.15 1.86 7.88
N ASP A 476 -12.59 1.11 6.93
CA ASP A 476 -13.09 1.09 5.54
C ASP A 476 -13.97 -0.13 5.29
N TYR A 477 -15.23 0.10 4.94
CA TYR A 477 -16.20 -0.89 4.46
C TYR A 477 -16.62 -0.63 3.00
N GLY A 478 -16.08 0.42 2.38
CA GLY A 478 -16.36 0.88 1.02
C GLY A 478 -15.12 0.76 0.15
N HIS A 479 -14.58 1.90 -0.29
CA HIS A 479 -13.40 1.95 -1.14
C HIS A 479 -12.51 3.17 -0.85
N LEU A 480 -11.35 2.94 -0.25
CA LEU A 480 -10.24 3.88 -0.10
C LEU A 480 -9.18 3.66 -1.20
N ALA A 481 -8.74 4.72 -1.86
CA ALA A 481 -7.62 4.67 -2.79
C ALA A 481 -6.54 5.70 -2.44
N VAL A 482 -5.30 5.25 -2.32
CA VAL A 482 -4.10 6.09 -2.31
C VAL A 482 -3.65 6.25 -3.76
N ASN A 483 -4.13 7.30 -4.41
CA ASN A 483 -3.93 7.53 -5.83
C ASN A 483 -2.51 8.02 -6.14
N ALA A 484 -2.18 8.18 -7.42
CA ALA A 484 -0.89 8.71 -7.86
C ALA A 484 -0.53 10.02 -7.13
N HIS A 485 0.73 10.12 -6.67
CA HIS A 485 1.26 11.19 -5.82
C HIS A 485 0.75 11.21 -4.36
N GLY A 486 -0.28 10.43 -4.03
CA GLY A 486 -0.82 10.29 -2.69
C GLY A 486 0.14 9.61 -1.71
N THR A 487 0.04 9.99 -0.44
CA THR A 487 0.70 9.33 0.68
C THR A 487 -0.32 8.96 1.75
N PHE A 488 -0.22 7.75 2.31
CA PHE A 488 -1.01 7.30 3.44
C PHE A 488 -0.09 6.83 4.57
N ASP A 489 0.02 7.63 5.63
CA ASP A 489 0.88 7.38 6.77
C ASP A 489 0.08 6.86 7.96
N VAL A 490 0.26 5.59 8.33
CA VAL A 490 -0.28 5.01 9.57
C VAL A 490 0.82 5.08 10.64
N ASN A 491 0.77 6.09 11.51
CA ASN A 491 1.78 6.24 12.56
C ASN A 491 1.56 5.22 13.70
N THR A 492 2.59 5.04 14.52
CA THR A 492 2.51 4.24 15.76
C THR A 492 1.34 4.66 16.63
N GLY A 493 0.49 3.68 16.97
CA GLY A 493 -0.76 3.86 17.72
C GLY A 493 -1.99 4.18 16.86
N GLY A 494 -1.81 4.49 15.58
CA GLY A 494 -2.89 4.56 14.60
C GLY A 494 -3.30 3.18 14.11
N THR A 495 -4.57 3.02 13.75
CA THR A 495 -5.15 1.76 13.26
C THR A 495 -5.90 1.98 11.95
N VAL A 496 -5.76 1.07 11.00
CA VAL A 496 -6.57 0.95 9.79
C VAL A 496 -7.16 -0.45 9.77
N ASN A 497 -8.49 -0.56 9.66
CA ASN A 497 -9.21 -1.81 9.51
C ASN A 497 -9.92 -1.79 8.15
N GLU A 498 -9.57 -2.74 7.31
CA GLU A 498 -9.99 -2.86 5.92
C GLU A 498 -10.99 -4.02 5.77
N TYR A 499 -12.25 -3.69 5.50
CA TYR A 499 -13.39 -4.59 5.31
C TYR A 499 -13.99 -4.49 3.89
N GLY A 500 -13.55 -3.53 3.08
CA GLY A 500 -14.01 -3.23 1.72
C GLY A 500 -12.89 -3.41 0.70
N SER A 501 -12.42 -2.31 0.10
CA SER A 501 -11.23 -2.33 -0.76
C SER A 501 -10.31 -1.12 -0.59
N LEU A 502 -9.08 -1.35 -0.14
CA LEU A 502 -7.97 -0.39 -0.16
C LEU A 502 -7.07 -0.63 -1.37
N THR A 503 -6.95 0.36 -2.25
CA THR A 503 -6.00 0.34 -3.38
C THR A 503 -4.86 1.33 -3.16
N VAL A 504 -3.61 0.92 -3.39
CA VAL A 504 -2.42 1.77 -3.28
C VAL A 504 -1.70 1.82 -4.62
N ASP A 505 -1.78 2.97 -5.31
CA ASP A 505 -1.07 3.27 -6.56
C ASP A 505 0.13 4.23 -6.34
N SER A 506 0.41 4.58 -5.08
CA SER A 506 1.49 5.47 -4.68
C SER A 506 2.17 4.96 -3.40
N THR A 507 2.08 5.63 -2.24
CA THR A 507 2.85 5.25 -1.04
C THR A 507 1.96 5.05 0.18
N LEU A 508 2.09 3.89 0.84
CA LEU A 508 1.55 3.63 2.18
C LEU A 508 2.71 3.28 3.14
N ASN A 509 2.80 4.02 4.24
CA ASN A 509 3.80 3.83 5.28
C ASN A 509 3.10 3.36 6.57
N ASP A 510 3.33 2.13 7.01
CA ASP A 510 2.75 1.60 8.24
C ASP A 510 3.80 1.48 9.36
N ALA A 511 3.61 2.23 10.43
CA ALA A 511 4.30 2.10 11.70
C ALA A 511 3.33 1.87 12.88
N GLY A 512 2.06 1.58 12.58
CA GLY A 512 0.96 1.34 13.50
C GLY A 512 0.35 -0.05 13.30
N ALA A 513 -0.95 -0.12 13.02
CA ALA A 513 -1.61 -1.38 12.67
C ALA A 513 -2.47 -1.22 11.41
N LEU A 514 -2.22 -2.06 10.41
CA LEU A 514 -3.02 -2.20 9.19
C LEU A 514 -3.59 -3.62 9.15
N ASN A 515 -4.91 -3.74 9.32
CA ASN A 515 -5.62 -5.02 9.36
C ASN A 515 -6.48 -5.16 8.10
N VAL A 516 -6.29 -6.21 7.32
CA VAL A 516 -7.15 -6.63 6.22
C VAL A 516 -8.05 -7.74 6.74
N ASP A 517 -9.28 -7.38 7.11
CA ASP A 517 -10.23 -8.25 7.80
C ASP A 517 -11.07 -9.12 6.83
N ASP A 518 -11.93 -9.99 7.37
CA ASP A 518 -12.78 -10.92 6.58
C ASP A 518 -13.62 -10.16 5.53
N GLY A 519 -13.38 -10.47 4.26
CA GLY A 519 -14.00 -9.81 3.10
C GLY A 519 -13.27 -8.57 2.58
N GLY A 520 -12.34 -8.00 3.36
CA GLY A 520 -11.51 -6.87 2.97
C GLY A 520 -10.44 -7.24 1.96
N THR A 521 -10.11 -6.28 1.08
CA THR A 521 -9.07 -6.46 0.05
C THR A 521 -8.10 -5.28 0.04
N LEU A 522 -6.81 -5.56 0.22
CA LEU A 522 -5.72 -4.60 -0.01
C LEU A 522 -5.03 -4.93 -1.34
N THR A 523 -4.94 -3.97 -2.25
CA THR A 523 -4.27 -4.12 -3.55
C THR A 523 -3.17 -3.09 -3.72
N LEU A 524 -1.93 -3.54 -3.91
CA LEU A 524 -0.83 -2.68 -4.34
C LEU A 524 -0.78 -2.73 -5.87
N GLY A 525 -1.06 -1.59 -6.52
CA GLY A 525 -0.91 -1.45 -7.96
C GLY A 525 0.56 -1.45 -8.38
N ASN A 526 0.84 -1.45 -9.68
CA ASN A 526 2.21 -1.58 -10.22
C ASN A 526 3.20 -0.47 -9.80
N ASN A 527 2.70 0.66 -9.28
CA ASN A 527 3.51 1.75 -8.71
C ASN A 527 3.32 1.89 -7.18
N GLY A 528 2.47 1.04 -6.59
CA GLY A 528 2.17 1.01 -5.17
C GLY A 528 3.35 0.51 -4.36
N VAL A 529 3.68 1.25 -3.31
CA VAL A 529 4.72 0.92 -2.34
C VAL A 529 4.07 0.87 -0.96
N LEU A 530 4.18 -0.27 -0.29
CA LEU A 530 3.79 -0.44 1.11
C LEU A 530 5.02 -0.80 1.94
N THR A 531 5.37 0.04 2.92
CA THR A 531 6.46 -0.26 3.86
C THR A 531 5.91 -0.42 5.28
N VAL A 532 6.07 -1.61 5.85
CA VAL A 532 5.83 -1.92 7.26
C VAL A 532 7.12 -1.65 8.04
N TYR A 533 7.12 -0.54 8.78
CA TYR A 533 8.22 -0.04 9.60
C TYR A 533 8.34 -0.78 10.93
N HIS A 534 9.46 -0.57 11.64
CA HIS A 534 9.69 -1.10 12.98
C HIS A 534 8.52 -0.82 13.94
N GLY A 535 7.88 -1.88 14.44
CA GLY A 535 6.72 -1.80 15.33
C GLY A 535 5.37 -1.68 14.63
N GLY A 536 5.36 -1.55 13.30
CA GLY A 536 4.17 -1.68 12.45
C GLY A 536 3.74 -3.14 12.32
N THR A 537 2.43 -3.34 12.13
CA THR A 537 1.82 -4.66 12.00
C THR A 537 0.83 -4.68 10.84
N LEU A 538 1.17 -5.39 9.77
CA LEU A 538 0.23 -5.73 8.70
C LEU A 538 -0.36 -7.12 8.98
N THR A 539 -1.66 -7.19 9.18
CA THR A 539 -2.38 -8.45 9.42
C THR A 539 -3.34 -8.71 8.27
N VAL A 540 -3.25 -9.87 7.61
CA VAL A 540 -4.30 -10.35 6.71
C VAL A 540 -5.06 -11.44 7.47
N SER A 541 -6.28 -11.13 7.89
CA SER A 541 -7.14 -12.05 8.64
C SER A 541 -7.68 -13.19 7.76
N ASP A 542 -8.20 -14.26 8.37
CA ASP A 542 -8.97 -15.30 7.65
C ASP A 542 -10.12 -14.64 6.87
N GLY A 543 -10.23 -14.94 5.58
CA GLY A 543 -11.15 -14.29 4.63
C GLY A 543 -10.68 -12.96 4.04
N GLY A 544 -9.62 -12.35 4.55
CA GLY A 544 -8.99 -11.15 3.97
C GLY A 544 -8.06 -11.47 2.80
N THR A 545 -7.85 -10.50 1.89
CA THR A 545 -7.00 -10.66 0.69
C THR A 545 -6.00 -9.53 0.52
N LEU A 546 -4.74 -9.84 0.25
CA LEU A 546 -3.68 -8.91 -0.13
C LEU A 546 -3.06 -9.31 -1.46
N ALA A 547 -3.17 -8.45 -2.47
CA ALA A 547 -2.54 -8.61 -3.78
C ALA A 547 -1.42 -7.56 -3.96
N ASP A 548 -0.18 -8.00 -4.14
CA ASP A 548 0.98 -7.15 -4.37
C ASP A 548 1.44 -7.23 -5.84
N GLY A 549 1.02 -6.27 -6.65
CA GLY A 549 1.58 -6.02 -7.99
C GLY A 549 2.70 -4.98 -8.01
N GLY A 550 3.11 -4.46 -6.85
CA GLY A 550 4.03 -3.34 -6.68
C GLY A 550 5.24 -3.71 -5.83
N ALA A 551 5.42 -3.01 -4.70
CA ALA A 551 6.50 -3.29 -3.76
C ALA A 551 6.01 -3.29 -2.31
N LEU A 552 5.96 -4.47 -1.70
CA LEU A 552 5.73 -4.66 -0.27
C LEU A 552 7.06 -4.87 0.47
N SER A 553 7.31 -4.11 1.52
CA SER A 553 8.54 -4.20 2.32
C SER A 553 8.21 -4.31 3.81
N VAL A 554 8.65 -5.38 4.46
CA VAL A 554 8.59 -5.56 5.92
C VAL A 554 9.99 -5.34 6.47
N THR A 555 10.22 -4.21 7.13
CA THR A 555 11.56 -3.81 7.64
C THR A 555 11.90 -4.48 8.98
N ASP A 556 13.16 -4.42 9.42
CA ASP A 556 13.58 -4.86 10.76
C ASP A 556 12.63 -4.36 11.87
N GLY A 557 12.12 -5.29 12.68
CA GLY A 557 11.13 -5.05 13.73
C GLY A 557 9.70 -4.77 13.26
N GLY A 558 9.44 -4.71 11.96
CA GLY A 558 8.10 -4.76 11.37
C GLY A 558 7.57 -6.19 11.32
N THR A 559 6.24 -6.35 11.24
CA THR A 559 5.60 -7.68 11.21
C THR A 559 4.50 -7.78 10.16
N LEU A 560 4.46 -8.90 9.46
CA LEU A 560 3.38 -9.31 8.55
C LEU A 560 2.86 -10.68 8.98
N ALA A 561 1.57 -10.75 9.34
CA ALA A 561 0.88 -11.98 9.70
C ALA A 561 -0.21 -12.27 8.67
N ASP A 562 -0.07 -13.36 7.93
CA ASP A 562 -1.07 -13.83 6.96
C ASP A 562 -1.84 -15.04 7.52
N GLY A 563 -3.14 -14.89 7.67
CA GLY A 563 -4.12 -15.96 7.91
C GLY A 563 -5.19 -16.04 6.82
N GLY A 564 -5.08 -15.23 5.76
CA GLY A 564 -6.02 -15.14 4.64
C GLY A 564 -5.33 -15.51 3.32
N ALA A 565 -5.43 -14.63 2.32
CA ALA A 565 -4.80 -14.85 1.02
C ALA A 565 -3.83 -13.70 0.66
N LEU A 566 -2.53 -13.96 0.69
CA LEU A 566 -1.49 -13.07 0.21
C LEU A 566 -0.93 -13.56 -1.14
N THR A 567 -0.95 -12.71 -2.16
CA THR A 567 -0.33 -13.02 -3.46
C THR A 567 0.65 -11.93 -3.87
N VAL A 568 1.88 -12.33 -4.20
CA VAL A 568 2.84 -11.50 -4.95
C VAL A 568 2.60 -11.76 -6.43
N ASP A 569 2.04 -10.77 -7.12
CA ASP A 569 1.65 -10.86 -8.53
C ASP A 569 2.87 -10.71 -9.48
N THR A 570 2.64 -10.95 -10.77
CA THR A 570 3.67 -10.78 -11.80
C THR A 570 4.23 -9.34 -11.82
N GLY A 571 5.50 -9.18 -11.46
CA GLY A 571 6.17 -7.88 -11.34
C GLY A 571 6.13 -7.28 -9.94
N GLY A 572 5.32 -7.84 -9.03
CA GLY A 572 5.32 -7.50 -7.61
C GLY A 572 6.56 -8.02 -6.88
N THR A 573 6.92 -7.32 -5.80
CA THR A 573 8.13 -7.61 -5.02
C THR A 573 7.86 -7.51 -3.51
N LEU A 574 7.92 -8.64 -2.81
CA LEU A 574 7.86 -8.71 -1.36
C LEU A 574 9.26 -8.87 -0.76
N THR A 575 9.72 -7.87 -0.02
CA THR A 575 11.00 -7.91 0.72
C THR A 575 10.73 -8.03 2.22
N ASN A 576 11.29 -9.04 2.89
CA ASN A 576 11.13 -9.26 4.32
C ASN A 576 12.48 -9.25 5.05
N ASP A 577 12.73 -8.15 5.77
CA ASP A 577 13.81 -7.91 6.72
C ASP A 577 13.33 -8.04 8.19
N GLY A 578 12.00 -8.00 8.40
CA GLY A 578 11.32 -8.25 9.67
C GLY A 578 10.78 -9.68 9.79
N VAL A 579 9.58 -9.81 10.37
CA VAL A 579 8.92 -11.11 10.57
C VAL A 579 7.71 -11.27 9.66
N LEU A 580 7.73 -12.30 8.81
CA LEU A 580 6.61 -12.75 8.00
C LEU A 580 6.14 -14.13 8.50
N THR A 581 4.87 -14.24 8.90
CA THR A 581 4.28 -15.51 9.33
C THR A 581 3.04 -15.83 8.52
N VAL A 582 3.09 -16.92 7.75
CA VAL A 582 1.89 -17.56 7.19
C VAL A 582 1.34 -18.49 8.27
N SER A 583 0.08 -18.31 8.63
CA SER A 583 -0.59 -18.92 9.77
C SER A 583 -1.73 -19.85 9.33
N HIS A 584 -2.51 -20.38 10.27
CA HIS A 584 -3.56 -21.35 9.97
C HIS A 584 -4.64 -20.75 9.06
N GLY A 585 -4.83 -21.31 7.85
CA GLY A 585 -5.73 -20.77 6.82
C GLY A 585 -5.03 -19.86 5.81
N GLY A 586 -3.86 -19.31 6.18
CA GLY A 586 -3.05 -18.43 5.34
C GLY A 586 -2.50 -19.12 4.08
N THR A 587 -2.59 -18.42 2.96
CA THR A 587 -2.00 -18.85 1.69
C THR A 587 -1.16 -17.73 1.09
N LEU A 588 0.16 -17.92 1.07
CA LEU A 588 1.10 -17.05 0.38
C LEU A 588 1.44 -17.63 -1.00
N GLY A 589 1.02 -16.96 -2.07
CA GLY A 589 1.38 -17.27 -3.44
C GLY A 589 2.44 -16.30 -3.98
N VAL A 590 3.47 -16.81 -4.65
CA VAL A 590 4.35 -16.00 -5.51
C VAL A 590 4.07 -16.42 -6.95
N SER A 591 3.52 -15.50 -7.75
CA SER A 591 3.16 -15.75 -9.15
C SER A 591 4.39 -15.80 -10.06
N ASP A 592 4.24 -16.36 -11.27
CA ASP A 592 5.27 -16.28 -12.31
C ASP A 592 5.65 -14.81 -12.58
N GLY A 593 6.95 -14.51 -12.48
CA GLY A 593 7.49 -13.16 -12.54
C GLY A 593 7.29 -12.27 -11.30
N GLY A 594 6.67 -12.76 -10.23
CA GLY A 594 6.71 -12.16 -8.89
C GLY A 594 7.99 -12.54 -8.14
N THR A 595 8.38 -11.76 -7.13
CA THR A 595 9.60 -12.01 -6.34
C THR A 595 9.37 -11.86 -4.84
N LEU A 596 9.84 -12.83 -4.06
CA LEU A 596 9.88 -12.80 -2.59
C LEU A 596 11.33 -12.94 -2.11
N THR A 597 11.83 -11.99 -1.33
CA THR A 597 13.19 -12.02 -0.75
C THR A 597 13.13 -11.92 0.77
N VAL A 598 13.76 -12.86 1.47
CA VAL A 598 14.00 -12.82 2.92
C VAL A 598 15.45 -12.39 3.15
N THR A 599 15.67 -11.19 3.65
CA THR A 599 16.99 -10.52 3.70
C THR A 599 17.81 -10.88 4.95
N ASP A 600 19.03 -10.34 5.08
CA ASP A 600 19.99 -10.47 6.20
C ASP A 600 19.45 -9.93 7.57
N GLY A 601 18.35 -10.51 8.05
CA GLY A 601 17.59 -10.10 9.25
C GLY A 601 16.19 -10.71 9.28
N GLY A 602 15.64 -11.00 8.10
CA GLY A 602 14.29 -11.52 7.92
C GLY A 602 14.05 -12.94 8.43
N ALA A 603 12.86 -13.16 8.98
CA ALA A 603 12.34 -14.48 9.28
C ALA A 603 10.98 -14.70 8.59
N LEU A 604 10.89 -15.75 7.76
CA LEU A 604 9.67 -16.24 7.15
C LEU A 604 9.29 -17.59 7.77
N SER A 605 8.09 -17.71 8.34
CA SER A 605 7.59 -18.95 8.94
C SER A 605 6.24 -19.38 8.34
N VAL A 606 6.17 -20.58 7.78
CA VAL A 606 4.94 -21.21 7.28
C VAL A 606 4.42 -22.19 8.33
N SER A 607 3.43 -21.77 9.10
CA SER A 607 2.97 -22.43 10.34
C SER A 607 1.89 -23.49 10.10
N ASP A 608 1.41 -24.17 11.15
CA ASP A 608 0.41 -25.25 11.08
C ASP A 608 -0.86 -24.87 10.29
N GLY A 609 -1.08 -25.52 9.15
CA GLY A 609 -2.19 -25.25 8.24
C GLY A 609 -2.03 -24.00 7.36
N GLY A 610 -0.88 -23.33 7.38
CA GLY A 610 -0.48 -22.31 6.43
C GLY A 610 0.23 -22.91 5.22
N THR A 611 0.14 -22.24 4.07
CA THR A 611 0.74 -22.71 2.82
C THR A 611 1.52 -21.60 2.09
N LEU A 612 2.68 -21.94 1.54
CA LEU A 612 3.49 -21.11 0.66
C LEU A 612 3.67 -21.81 -0.68
N THR A 613 3.28 -21.18 -1.78
CA THR A 613 3.46 -21.70 -3.14
C THR A 613 4.26 -20.70 -3.97
N ASP A 614 5.49 -21.06 -4.33
CA ASP A 614 6.36 -20.27 -5.19
C ASP A 614 6.30 -20.77 -6.64
N GLY A 615 5.69 -20.00 -7.53
CA GLY A 615 5.78 -20.16 -8.98
C GLY A 615 6.61 -19.06 -9.66
N GLY A 616 7.30 -18.22 -8.88
CA GLY A 616 8.12 -17.11 -9.34
C GLY A 616 9.57 -17.26 -8.86
N ALA A 617 10.07 -16.25 -8.13
CA ALA A 617 11.39 -16.30 -7.51
C ALA A 617 11.30 -16.09 -6.00
N LEU A 618 11.73 -17.09 -5.22
CA LEU A 618 11.89 -17.01 -3.77
C LEU A 618 13.38 -17.03 -3.41
N THR A 619 13.88 -16.01 -2.72
CA THR A 619 15.28 -15.93 -2.27
C THR A 619 15.36 -15.80 -0.75
N VAL A 620 16.25 -16.57 -0.12
CA VAL A 620 16.60 -16.45 1.30
C VAL A 620 18.08 -16.07 1.38
N ASP A 621 18.37 -14.81 1.67
CA ASP A 621 19.73 -14.27 1.76
C ASP A 621 20.52 -14.87 2.94
N SER A 622 21.82 -14.63 2.99
CA SER A 622 22.76 -15.31 3.88
C SER A 622 22.48 -15.23 5.40
N GLY A 623 21.82 -14.16 5.85
CA GLY A 623 21.33 -13.98 7.22
C GLY A 623 19.83 -14.19 7.39
N GLY A 624 19.10 -14.45 6.30
CA GLY A 624 17.67 -14.72 6.29
C GLY A 624 17.34 -16.14 6.75
N THR A 625 16.11 -16.32 7.24
CA THR A 625 15.63 -17.62 7.72
C THR A 625 14.25 -17.96 7.17
N LEU A 626 14.09 -19.20 6.69
CA LEU A 626 12.84 -19.76 6.19
C LEU A 626 12.49 -21.03 6.98
N GLY A 627 11.42 -20.98 7.76
CA GLY A 627 10.90 -22.08 8.55
C GLY A 627 9.62 -22.65 7.98
N VAL A 628 9.53 -23.98 7.90
CA VAL A 628 8.30 -24.75 7.63
C VAL A 628 8.07 -25.70 8.81
N PRO A 629 7.68 -25.20 10.01
CA PRO A 629 7.40 -26.01 11.19
C PRO A 629 6.25 -27.02 10.99
N ASP A 630 6.04 -27.85 12.01
CA ASP A 630 5.01 -28.89 12.09
C ASP A 630 3.65 -28.42 11.51
N GLY A 631 3.17 -29.09 10.45
CA GLY A 631 1.87 -28.81 9.81
C GLY A 631 1.87 -27.73 8.73
N GLY A 632 2.98 -27.00 8.54
CA GLY A 632 3.14 -26.06 7.42
C GLY A 632 3.55 -26.74 6.11
N ALA A 633 3.24 -26.11 4.97
CA ALA A 633 3.60 -26.62 3.65
C ALA A 633 4.20 -25.54 2.74
N LEU A 634 5.40 -25.80 2.20
CA LEU A 634 6.07 -25.02 1.17
C LEU A 634 6.12 -25.83 -0.13
N THR A 635 5.66 -25.25 -1.23
CA THR A 635 5.74 -25.84 -2.58
C THR A 635 6.46 -24.89 -3.52
N VAL A 636 7.54 -25.35 -4.14
CA VAL A 636 8.15 -24.70 -5.32
C VAL A 636 7.49 -25.33 -6.55
N ALA A 637 6.61 -24.60 -7.20
CA ALA A 637 5.77 -25.03 -8.31
C ALA A 637 6.52 -25.04 -9.66
N ASP A 638 5.85 -25.47 -10.73
CA ASP A 638 6.36 -25.37 -12.10
C ASP A 638 6.71 -23.91 -12.45
N GLY A 639 7.95 -23.68 -12.89
CA GLY A 639 8.50 -22.33 -13.12
C GLY A 639 9.15 -21.67 -11.90
N GLY A 640 8.82 -22.12 -10.67
CA GLY A 640 9.32 -21.56 -9.42
C GLY A 640 10.81 -21.81 -9.17
N ALA A 641 11.46 -20.85 -8.50
CA ALA A 641 12.89 -20.88 -8.21
C ALA A 641 13.18 -20.40 -6.79
N LEU A 642 13.37 -21.36 -5.88
CA LEU A 642 13.83 -21.14 -4.51
C LEU A 642 15.36 -21.15 -4.45
N THR A 643 15.98 -20.00 -4.14
CA THR A 643 17.41 -19.86 -3.86
C THR A 643 17.61 -19.67 -2.36
N ASN A 644 18.39 -20.55 -1.72
CA ASN A 644 18.70 -20.49 -0.30
C ASN A 644 20.20 -20.24 -0.07
N ASP A 645 20.59 -18.99 0.16
CA ASP A 645 21.92 -18.61 0.67
C ASP A 645 21.96 -18.62 2.22
N GLY A 646 20.79 -18.51 2.87
CA GLY A 646 20.61 -18.53 4.33
C GLY A 646 20.24 -19.89 4.91
N ALA A 647 19.29 -19.89 5.86
CA ALA A 647 18.87 -21.10 6.58
C ALA A 647 17.41 -21.48 6.31
N LEU A 648 17.20 -22.64 5.67
CA LEU A 648 15.91 -23.28 5.43
C LEU A 648 15.72 -24.45 6.42
N THR A 649 14.64 -24.47 7.19
CA THR A 649 14.34 -25.55 8.14
C THR A 649 12.94 -26.11 7.92
N VAL A 650 12.83 -27.43 7.72
CA VAL A 650 11.56 -28.15 7.64
C VAL A 650 11.36 -28.91 8.96
N GLY A 651 10.36 -28.50 9.75
CA GLY A 651 10.04 -29.05 11.07
C GLY A 651 9.36 -30.42 11.03
N HIS A 652 9.00 -30.96 12.20
CA HIS A 652 8.53 -32.33 12.32
C HIS A 652 7.10 -32.47 11.74
N GLY A 653 7.01 -33.02 10.52
CA GLY A 653 5.74 -33.06 9.78
C GLY A 653 5.38 -31.75 9.09
N GLY A 654 6.31 -30.80 9.01
CA GLY A 654 6.32 -29.80 7.93
C GLY A 654 6.70 -30.46 6.60
N MET A 655 6.31 -29.84 5.49
CA MET A 655 6.50 -30.40 4.14
C MET A 655 7.10 -29.37 3.19
N LEU A 656 8.23 -29.73 2.57
CA LEU A 656 8.81 -29.02 1.44
C LEU A 656 8.63 -29.85 0.17
N THR A 657 7.91 -29.33 -0.81
CA THR A 657 7.72 -29.95 -2.12
C THR A 657 8.44 -29.11 -3.19
N VAL A 658 9.18 -29.76 -4.07
CA VAL A 658 9.72 -29.16 -5.29
C VAL A 658 9.07 -29.91 -6.45
N ASP A 659 8.07 -29.31 -7.08
CA ASP A 659 7.27 -29.94 -8.14
C ASP A 659 8.04 -30.02 -9.47
N THR A 660 7.51 -30.80 -10.40
CA THR A 660 8.10 -30.90 -11.75
C THR A 660 8.14 -29.55 -12.43
N GLY A 661 9.35 -29.09 -12.78
CA GLY A 661 9.60 -27.77 -13.36
C GLY A 661 10.06 -26.72 -12.34
N GLY A 662 9.81 -26.96 -11.05
CA GLY A 662 10.34 -26.15 -9.95
C GLY A 662 11.80 -26.47 -9.62
N THR A 663 12.50 -25.49 -9.04
CA THR A 663 13.93 -25.60 -8.71
C THR A 663 14.24 -25.09 -7.30
N LEU A 664 15.07 -25.85 -6.57
CA LEU A 664 15.68 -25.45 -5.30
C LEU A 664 17.20 -25.44 -5.47
N GLY A 665 17.82 -24.27 -5.32
CA GLY A 665 19.28 -24.10 -5.25
C GLY A 665 19.72 -23.75 -3.83
N ASP A 666 20.46 -24.64 -3.17
CA ASP A 666 21.00 -24.42 -1.82
C ASP A 666 22.49 -24.05 -1.86
N HIS A 667 22.79 -22.84 -1.40
CA HIS A 667 24.13 -22.31 -1.13
C HIS A 667 24.41 -22.15 0.38
N GLY A 668 23.39 -22.24 1.22
CA GLY A 668 23.44 -22.04 2.66
C GLY A 668 23.27 -23.34 3.46
N THR A 669 22.14 -23.50 4.14
CA THR A 669 21.82 -24.75 4.85
C THR A 669 20.33 -25.08 4.79
N VAL A 670 20.02 -26.31 4.36
CA VAL A 670 18.71 -26.94 4.48
C VAL A 670 18.73 -27.99 5.61
N SER A 671 17.90 -27.82 6.62
CA SER A 671 17.73 -28.76 7.74
C SER A 671 16.35 -29.42 7.65
N ASN A 672 16.28 -30.66 7.17
CA ASN A 672 15.03 -31.39 7.00
C ASN A 672 14.80 -32.35 8.18
N ILE A 673 13.83 -32.05 9.04
CA ILE A 673 13.32 -32.95 10.09
C ILE A 673 11.96 -33.54 9.68
N GLY A 674 11.26 -32.87 8.76
CA GLY A 674 9.99 -33.30 8.18
C GLY A 674 10.15 -34.11 6.89
N THR A 675 9.45 -33.69 5.84
CA THR A 675 9.49 -34.35 4.53
C THR A 675 9.89 -33.36 3.44
N LEU A 676 10.92 -33.73 2.66
CA LEU A 676 11.30 -33.07 1.42
C LEU A 676 10.92 -33.97 0.25
N SER A 677 10.01 -33.52 -0.63
CA SER A 677 9.52 -34.27 -1.79
C SER A 677 9.91 -33.58 -3.08
N ASN A 678 10.90 -34.13 -3.79
CA ASN A 678 11.44 -33.57 -5.03
C ASN A 678 10.94 -34.32 -6.27
N SER A 679 10.11 -33.69 -7.08
CA SER A 679 9.74 -34.09 -8.45
C SER A 679 10.32 -33.14 -9.52
N GLY A 680 11.04 -32.09 -9.11
CA GLY A 680 11.73 -31.12 -9.94
C GLY A 680 13.25 -31.29 -9.85
N THR A 681 13.96 -30.18 -9.58
CA THR A 681 15.42 -30.19 -9.40
C THR A 681 15.81 -29.58 -8.05
N VAL A 682 16.54 -30.32 -7.23
CA VAL A 682 17.23 -29.82 -6.03
C VAL A 682 18.73 -29.84 -6.32
N THR A 683 19.43 -28.73 -6.12
CA THR A 683 20.90 -28.64 -6.27
C THR A 683 21.53 -28.07 -5.01
N VAL A 684 22.44 -28.81 -4.39
CA VAL A 684 23.29 -28.34 -3.30
C VAL A 684 24.62 -27.86 -3.89
N TYR A 685 24.87 -26.57 -3.83
CA TYR A 685 26.01 -25.87 -4.45
C TYR A 685 27.22 -25.77 -3.50
N PRO A 686 28.40 -25.25 -3.96
CA PRO A 686 29.56 -25.12 -3.09
C PRO A 686 29.27 -24.20 -1.91
N GLY A 687 29.42 -24.72 -0.68
CA GLY A 687 29.05 -24.04 0.57
C GLY A 687 27.70 -24.46 1.15
N GLY A 688 26.79 -24.95 0.30
CA GLY A 688 25.47 -25.47 0.68
C GLY A 688 25.54 -26.80 1.44
N SER A 689 24.51 -27.04 2.26
CA SER A 689 24.43 -28.23 3.12
C SER A 689 22.99 -28.68 3.34
N LEU A 690 22.62 -29.82 2.77
CA LEU A 690 21.36 -30.52 3.04
C LEU A 690 21.56 -31.57 4.14
N ASN A 691 20.94 -31.36 5.29
CA ASN A 691 20.99 -32.27 6.43
C ASN A 691 19.62 -32.91 6.63
N ASP A 692 19.47 -34.18 6.23
CA ASP A 692 18.22 -34.94 6.34
C ASP A 692 18.16 -35.75 7.64
N TYR A 693 17.45 -35.24 8.63
CA TYR A 693 17.06 -35.94 9.86
C TYR A 693 15.67 -36.58 9.77
N GLY A 694 14.96 -36.40 8.65
CA GLY A 694 13.57 -36.76 8.45
C GLY A 694 13.39 -37.76 7.31
N THR A 695 12.86 -37.29 6.20
CA THR A 695 12.73 -38.09 4.97
C THR A 695 12.86 -37.20 3.74
N VAL A 696 13.76 -37.57 2.83
CA VAL A 696 13.83 -37.05 1.46
C VAL A 696 13.31 -38.08 0.46
N VAL A 697 12.34 -37.68 -0.35
CA VAL A 697 11.77 -38.48 -1.44
C VAL A 697 12.15 -37.82 -2.76
N ASN A 698 12.98 -38.49 -3.56
CA ASN A 698 13.43 -38.01 -4.86
C ASN A 698 12.76 -38.78 -6.02
N TYR A 699 11.86 -38.12 -6.73
CA TYR A 699 11.29 -38.52 -8.03
C TYR A 699 11.94 -37.78 -9.22
N GLY A 700 12.60 -36.65 -8.98
CA GLY A 700 13.26 -35.82 -9.97
C GLY A 700 14.79 -35.94 -9.95
N THR A 701 15.48 -34.79 -9.99
CA THR A 701 16.94 -34.70 -9.93
C THR A 701 17.39 -34.11 -8.60
N LEU A 702 18.28 -34.79 -7.89
CA LEU A 702 19.02 -34.27 -6.73
C LEU A 702 20.51 -34.19 -7.11
N ALA A 703 21.07 -33.00 -7.23
CA ALA A 703 22.47 -32.79 -7.60
C ALA A 703 23.27 -32.22 -6.42
N VAL A 704 24.36 -32.86 -6.04
CA VAL A 704 25.29 -32.38 -5.01
C VAL A 704 26.52 -31.83 -5.71
N ASN A 705 26.47 -30.56 -6.10
CA ASN A 705 27.44 -29.90 -6.97
C ASN A 705 28.52 -29.18 -6.15
N ASP A 706 29.53 -29.93 -5.68
CA ASP A 706 30.54 -29.52 -4.69
C ASP A 706 29.96 -29.11 -3.30
N GLY A 707 28.67 -29.35 -3.07
CA GLY A 707 28.00 -29.17 -1.78
C GLY A 707 28.15 -30.37 -0.84
N THR A 708 27.43 -30.35 0.29
CA THR A 708 27.39 -31.48 1.25
C THR A 708 25.96 -31.95 1.50
N VAL A 709 25.72 -33.27 1.45
CA VAL A 709 24.51 -33.92 1.96
C VAL A 709 24.90 -34.81 3.13
N THR A 710 24.15 -34.73 4.23
CA THR A 710 24.27 -35.60 5.41
C THR A 710 22.91 -36.22 5.68
N ASP A 711 22.79 -37.54 5.59
CA ASP A 711 21.55 -38.31 5.78
C ASP A 711 21.67 -39.27 6.99
N PRO A 712 21.35 -38.81 8.21
CA PRO A 712 20.95 -39.65 9.33
C PRO A 712 19.45 -40.06 9.31
N GLY A 713 18.69 -39.66 8.29
CA GLY A 713 17.24 -39.85 8.13
C GLY A 713 16.90 -40.95 7.12
N THR A 714 16.22 -40.61 6.03
CA THR A 714 15.87 -41.57 4.97
C THR A 714 15.74 -40.87 3.62
N LEU A 715 16.81 -40.90 2.84
CA LEU A 715 16.82 -40.49 1.43
C LEU A 715 16.38 -41.66 0.51
N THR A 716 15.33 -41.46 -0.30
CA THR A 716 14.86 -42.49 -1.25
C THR A 716 14.81 -41.96 -2.69
N VAL A 717 15.55 -42.61 -3.59
CA VAL A 717 15.58 -42.33 -5.04
C VAL A 717 14.62 -43.28 -5.76
N TYR A 718 13.62 -42.73 -6.45
CA TYR A 718 12.55 -43.49 -7.12
C TYR A 718 12.82 -43.76 -8.61
N ASN A 719 11.95 -44.56 -9.23
CA ASN A 719 12.06 -44.95 -10.65
C ASN A 719 12.07 -43.73 -11.58
N GLY A 720 13.13 -43.58 -12.38
CA GLY A 720 13.35 -42.44 -13.29
C GLY A 720 14.04 -41.24 -12.64
N ALA A 721 14.18 -41.24 -11.31
CA ALA A 721 14.89 -40.20 -10.57
C ALA A 721 16.41 -40.40 -10.63
N VAL A 722 17.15 -39.31 -10.48
CA VAL A 722 18.61 -39.28 -10.49
C VAL A 722 19.12 -38.56 -9.24
N LEU A 723 20.16 -39.12 -8.61
CA LEU A 723 21.03 -38.42 -7.68
C LEU A 723 22.43 -38.36 -8.31
N ASP A 724 22.93 -37.16 -8.59
CA ASP A 724 24.30 -36.94 -9.09
C ASP A 724 25.14 -36.29 -7.98
N ASP A 725 26.08 -37.02 -7.37
CA ASP A 725 27.01 -36.45 -6.38
C ASP A 725 28.36 -36.11 -7.02
N TYR A 726 28.75 -34.84 -6.93
CA TYR A 726 30.07 -34.29 -7.27
C TYR A 726 30.81 -33.75 -6.04
N GLY A 727 30.14 -33.64 -4.89
CA GLY A 727 30.66 -33.10 -3.63
C GLY A 727 30.84 -34.20 -2.57
N HIS A 728 30.00 -34.18 -1.54
CA HIS A 728 30.01 -35.18 -0.48
C HIS A 728 28.60 -35.62 -0.08
N LEU A 729 28.31 -36.92 -0.14
CA LEU A 729 27.10 -37.56 0.35
C LEU A 729 27.43 -38.51 1.51
N GLY A 730 27.07 -38.14 2.73
CA GLY A 730 27.22 -39.00 3.92
C GLY A 730 25.93 -39.69 4.31
N VAL A 731 25.96 -41.01 4.44
CA VAL A 731 24.89 -41.80 5.08
C VAL A 731 25.35 -42.16 6.50
N ASP A 732 24.83 -41.40 7.46
CA ASP A 732 25.31 -41.34 8.84
C ASP A 732 24.59 -42.36 9.74
N ALA A 733 24.90 -42.32 11.05
CA ALA A 733 24.38 -43.26 12.02
C ALA A 733 22.84 -43.34 12.05
N HIS A 734 22.31 -44.51 11.67
CA HIS A 734 20.88 -44.82 11.47
C HIS A 734 20.22 -44.29 10.19
N GLY A 735 20.95 -43.58 9.32
CA GLY A 735 20.47 -43.14 8.01
C GLY A 735 20.24 -44.28 7.02
N ALA A 736 19.38 -44.04 6.02
CA ALA A 736 19.00 -45.05 5.04
C ALA A 736 18.81 -44.48 3.62
N LEU A 737 19.85 -44.60 2.79
CA LEU A 737 19.79 -44.29 1.36
C LEU A 737 19.22 -45.47 0.56
N ASN A 738 17.98 -45.33 0.08
CA ASN A 738 17.27 -46.38 -0.66
C ASN A 738 17.15 -46.01 -2.15
N VAL A 739 17.71 -46.82 -3.04
CA VAL A 739 17.57 -46.64 -4.50
C VAL A 739 16.59 -47.69 -5.02
N ASN A 740 15.39 -47.25 -5.40
CA ASN A 740 14.37 -48.15 -5.94
C ASN A 740 14.69 -48.55 -7.39
N MET A 741 14.06 -49.64 -7.85
CA MET A 741 14.24 -50.15 -9.22
C MET A 741 13.94 -49.07 -10.27
N GLY A 742 14.96 -48.76 -11.07
CA GLY A 742 14.93 -47.71 -12.11
C GLY A 742 15.33 -46.31 -11.64
N GLY A 743 15.60 -46.11 -10.36
CA GLY A 743 16.33 -44.93 -9.86
C GLY A 743 17.84 -45.08 -10.07
N THR A 744 18.55 -43.96 -10.17
CA THR A 744 20.00 -43.94 -10.41
C THR A 744 20.72 -43.04 -9.41
N VAL A 745 21.86 -43.49 -8.90
CA VAL A 745 22.85 -42.70 -8.15
C VAL A 745 24.16 -42.71 -8.94
N ASN A 746 24.67 -41.54 -9.30
CA ASN A 746 25.96 -41.39 -9.96
C ASN A 746 26.92 -40.67 -9.02
N GLU A 747 28.01 -41.34 -8.69
CA GLU A 747 28.99 -40.92 -7.70
C GLU A 747 30.27 -40.44 -8.41
N TYR A 748 30.55 -39.14 -8.31
CA TYR A 748 31.72 -38.45 -8.90
C TYR A 748 32.58 -37.72 -7.84
N GLY A 749 32.09 -37.58 -6.61
CA GLY A 749 32.73 -36.88 -5.49
C GLY A 749 33.17 -37.84 -4.39
N SER A 750 32.48 -37.81 -3.24
CA SER A 750 32.72 -38.74 -2.13
C SER A 750 31.45 -39.15 -1.39
N LEU A 751 31.12 -40.44 -1.49
CA LEU A 751 30.03 -41.08 -0.76
C LEU A 751 30.56 -41.88 0.44
N THR A 752 30.10 -41.58 1.65
CA THR A 752 30.40 -42.35 2.87
C THR A 752 29.17 -43.05 3.42
N VAL A 753 29.37 -44.24 4.01
CA VAL A 753 28.34 -45.01 4.71
C VAL A 753 28.95 -45.56 6.01
N ASP A 754 28.59 -44.93 7.13
CA ASP A 754 29.26 -45.07 8.42
C ASP A 754 28.30 -45.55 9.53
N ASP A 755 28.81 -45.87 10.73
CA ASP A 755 28.06 -46.14 12.00
C ASP A 755 26.65 -46.79 11.88
N ALA A 756 26.56 -47.91 11.17
CA ALA A 756 25.32 -48.68 10.92
C ALA A 756 24.25 -47.98 10.06
N GLY A 757 24.62 -46.97 9.27
CA GLY A 757 23.87 -46.49 8.10
C GLY A 757 23.76 -47.56 7.01
N ALA A 758 22.69 -47.46 6.20
CA ALA A 758 22.34 -48.48 5.21
C ALA A 758 22.08 -47.88 3.82
N PHE A 759 22.95 -48.19 2.86
CA PHE A 759 22.67 -48.02 1.44
C PHE A 759 21.96 -49.28 0.92
N ASN A 760 20.75 -49.13 0.40
CA ASN A 760 19.92 -50.20 -0.16
C ASN A 760 19.72 -49.97 -1.67
N ASP A 761 20.56 -50.58 -2.51
CA ASP A 761 20.48 -50.46 -3.98
C ASP A 761 19.61 -51.55 -4.62
N GLY A 762 18.43 -51.16 -5.12
CA GLY A 762 17.62 -51.96 -6.04
C GLY A 762 17.54 -51.37 -7.45
N GLY A 763 18.30 -50.30 -7.75
CA GLY A 763 18.32 -49.57 -9.01
C GLY A 763 19.70 -49.61 -9.65
N ALA A 764 20.35 -48.45 -9.83
CA ALA A 764 21.72 -48.38 -10.31
C ALA A 764 22.56 -47.41 -9.47
N LEU A 765 23.71 -47.88 -8.97
CA LEU A 765 24.75 -47.07 -8.34
C LEU A 765 26.01 -47.11 -9.21
N ASN A 766 26.41 -45.96 -9.77
CA ASN A 766 27.57 -45.84 -10.66
C ASN A 766 28.68 -45.02 -9.99
N VAL A 767 29.76 -45.67 -9.56
CA VAL A 767 30.96 -45.00 -9.02
C VAL A 767 31.89 -44.67 -10.18
N ASN A 768 31.91 -43.39 -10.54
CA ASN A 768 32.49 -42.85 -11.77
C ASN A 768 33.93 -42.34 -11.58
N ALA A 769 34.56 -41.89 -12.67
CA ALA A 769 35.91 -41.37 -12.66
C ALA A 769 36.08 -40.20 -11.68
N GLY A 770 36.92 -40.37 -10.66
CA GLY A 770 37.12 -39.38 -9.59
C GLY A 770 36.28 -39.65 -8.33
N GLY A 771 35.15 -40.34 -8.46
CA GLY A 771 34.25 -40.66 -7.36
C GLY A 771 34.78 -41.75 -6.43
N GLY A 772 34.40 -41.64 -5.15
CA GLY A 772 34.84 -42.56 -4.10
C GLY A 772 33.71 -42.96 -3.17
N LEU A 773 33.37 -44.25 -3.13
CA LEU A 773 32.50 -44.84 -2.11
C LEU A 773 33.34 -45.45 -0.99
N SER A 774 33.08 -45.08 0.26
CA SER A 774 33.71 -45.64 1.46
C SER A 774 32.66 -46.18 2.44
N LEU A 775 32.84 -47.44 2.86
CA LEU A 775 32.03 -48.09 3.91
C LEU A 775 32.90 -48.30 5.15
N SER A 776 32.53 -47.75 6.31
CA SER A 776 33.29 -47.89 7.56
C SER A 776 32.57 -48.72 8.64
N ASP A 777 32.87 -48.51 9.93
CA ASP A 777 32.57 -49.43 11.04
C ASP A 777 31.05 -49.71 11.20
N GLY A 778 30.60 -50.77 10.53
CA GLY A 778 29.21 -51.26 10.59
C GLY A 778 28.30 -50.78 9.47
N GLY A 779 28.76 -49.90 8.57
CA GLY A 779 28.00 -49.45 7.41
C GLY A 779 27.74 -50.59 6.40
N ALA A 780 26.59 -50.56 5.73
CA ALA A 780 26.18 -51.62 4.80
C ALA A 780 25.70 -51.07 3.45
N LEU A 781 26.20 -51.64 2.35
CA LEU A 781 25.64 -51.48 1.00
C LEU A 781 25.03 -52.79 0.53
N THR A 782 23.71 -52.90 0.58
CA THR A 782 22.99 -54.08 0.08
C THR A 782 22.53 -53.87 -1.35
N VAL A 783 23.01 -54.68 -2.29
CA VAL A 783 22.57 -54.68 -3.69
C VAL A 783 21.49 -55.77 -3.86
N TYR A 784 20.25 -55.37 -4.06
CA TYR A 784 19.07 -56.24 -4.16
C TYR A 784 18.83 -56.78 -5.58
N HIS A 785 17.79 -57.61 -5.74
CA HIS A 785 17.44 -58.21 -7.03
C HIS A 785 17.12 -57.16 -8.09
N GLY A 786 17.97 -57.08 -9.13
CA GLY A 786 17.87 -56.08 -10.19
C GLY A 786 18.67 -54.80 -9.95
N GLY A 787 19.27 -54.64 -8.76
CA GLY A 787 20.23 -53.58 -8.45
C GLY A 787 21.58 -53.79 -9.13
N THR A 788 22.27 -52.71 -9.48
CA THR A 788 23.60 -52.74 -10.11
C THR A 788 24.54 -51.70 -9.51
N LEU A 789 25.55 -52.16 -8.77
CA LEU A 789 26.73 -51.34 -8.47
C LEU A 789 27.77 -51.49 -9.59
N THR A 790 28.11 -50.40 -10.26
CA THR A 790 29.17 -50.31 -11.27
C THR A 790 30.32 -49.46 -10.76
N VAL A 791 31.56 -49.97 -10.85
CA VAL A 791 32.79 -49.22 -10.55
C VAL A 791 33.54 -48.96 -11.86
N SER A 792 33.36 -47.76 -12.39
CA SER A 792 33.86 -47.31 -13.70
C SER A 792 35.37 -47.03 -13.70
N ASP A 793 35.97 -46.77 -14.88
CA ASP A 793 37.37 -46.33 -15.02
C ASP A 793 37.66 -45.12 -14.12
N GLY A 794 38.67 -45.23 -13.25
CA GLY A 794 39.04 -44.17 -12.30
C GLY A 794 38.10 -44.00 -11.09
N GLY A 795 37.04 -44.79 -10.97
CA GLY A 795 36.18 -44.85 -9.79
C GLY A 795 36.72 -45.79 -8.71
N THR A 796 36.44 -45.49 -7.44
CA THR A 796 36.98 -46.24 -6.31
C THR A 796 35.92 -46.63 -5.28
N VAL A 797 35.95 -47.89 -4.84
CA VAL A 797 35.11 -48.40 -3.73
C VAL A 797 36.02 -49.00 -2.66
N THR A 798 35.82 -48.60 -1.41
CA THR A 798 36.58 -49.08 -0.25
C THR A 798 35.65 -49.64 0.81
N VAL A 799 35.78 -50.92 1.11
CA VAL A 799 35.10 -51.60 2.23
C VAL A 799 36.08 -51.69 3.39
N GLY A 800 35.86 -50.89 4.43
CA GLY A 800 36.69 -50.80 5.63
C GLY A 800 36.41 -51.86 6.68
N SER A 801 36.99 -51.67 7.86
CA SER A 801 36.64 -52.40 9.08
C SER A 801 35.12 -52.39 9.30
N GLY A 802 34.50 -53.54 9.58
CA GLY A 802 33.08 -53.63 9.90
C GLY A 802 32.11 -53.42 8.73
N GLY A 803 32.54 -52.80 7.63
CA GLY A 803 31.73 -52.53 6.45
C GLY A 803 31.31 -53.80 5.70
N THR A 804 30.09 -53.80 5.16
CA THR A 804 29.55 -54.98 4.45
C THR A 804 28.92 -54.64 3.09
N VAL A 805 29.15 -55.50 2.10
CA VAL A 805 28.50 -55.44 0.78
C VAL A 805 27.84 -56.78 0.43
N PRO A 806 26.61 -57.04 0.91
CA PRO A 806 25.80 -58.17 0.47
C PRO A 806 25.13 -57.89 -0.89
N ILE A 807 25.39 -58.78 -1.86
CA ILE A 807 24.74 -58.82 -3.16
C ILE A 807 23.70 -59.93 -3.13
N GLY A 808 22.43 -59.55 -3.04
CA GLY A 808 21.28 -60.45 -3.05
C GLY A 808 21.05 -61.11 -4.41
N ASP A 809 20.16 -62.10 -4.43
CA ASP A 809 19.88 -62.93 -5.61
C ASP A 809 19.53 -62.05 -6.83
N GLY A 810 20.30 -62.18 -7.92
CA GLY A 810 20.09 -61.39 -9.14
C GLY A 810 20.59 -59.93 -9.12
N GLY A 811 21.24 -59.48 -8.05
CA GLY A 811 22.01 -58.22 -8.04
C GLY A 811 23.37 -58.36 -8.75
N THR A 812 23.93 -57.24 -9.24
CA THR A 812 25.23 -57.21 -9.95
C THR A 812 26.21 -56.22 -9.33
N LEU A 813 27.48 -56.63 -9.21
CA LEU A 813 28.62 -55.76 -8.83
C LEU A 813 29.69 -55.80 -9.94
N ALA A 814 29.68 -54.83 -10.85
CA ALA A 814 30.64 -54.73 -11.94
C ALA A 814 31.85 -53.86 -11.54
N VAL A 815 33.06 -54.34 -11.83
CA VAL A 815 34.29 -53.53 -11.76
C VAL A 815 34.88 -53.46 -13.16
N ASP A 816 34.72 -52.30 -13.80
CA ASP A 816 35.15 -52.07 -15.17
C ASP A 816 36.66 -51.80 -15.27
N ALA A 817 37.16 -51.70 -16.52
CA ALA A 817 38.57 -51.51 -16.76
C ALA A 817 39.05 -50.16 -16.18
N GLY A 818 40.02 -50.20 -15.26
CA GLY A 818 40.51 -49.02 -14.54
C GLY A 818 39.76 -48.68 -13.25
N GLY A 819 38.59 -49.29 -13.00
CA GLY A 819 37.89 -49.20 -11.71
C GLY A 819 38.57 -50.04 -10.62
N THR A 820 38.44 -49.61 -9.36
CA THR A 820 39.08 -50.27 -8.21
C THR A 820 38.11 -50.52 -7.06
N LEU A 821 37.96 -51.79 -6.67
CA LEU A 821 37.28 -52.21 -5.44
C LEU A 821 38.33 -52.76 -4.45
N THR A 822 38.39 -52.17 -3.26
CA THR A 822 39.30 -52.57 -2.18
C THR A 822 38.53 -53.01 -0.95
N VAL A 823 38.82 -54.21 -0.45
CA VAL A 823 38.36 -54.71 0.85
C VAL A 823 39.55 -54.71 1.81
N ASN A 824 39.42 -53.97 2.91
CA ASN A 824 40.42 -53.77 3.94
C ASN A 824 40.07 -54.51 5.23
N GLY A 825 41.07 -54.64 6.12
CA GLY A 825 41.05 -55.41 7.37
C GLY A 825 39.76 -55.34 8.17
N GLY A 826 38.90 -56.37 8.04
CA GLY A 826 37.63 -56.50 8.75
C GLY A 826 36.37 -56.26 7.90
N GLY A 827 36.51 -55.99 6.60
CA GLY A 827 35.40 -55.79 5.67
C GLY A 827 34.92 -57.08 4.99
N PHE A 828 33.64 -57.09 4.56
CA PHE A 828 32.99 -58.28 3.98
C PHE A 828 32.26 -57.99 2.66
N VAL A 829 32.44 -58.87 1.68
CA VAL A 829 31.61 -58.91 0.46
C VAL A 829 30.94 -60.27 0.36
N ILE A 830 29.62 -60.30 0.17
CA ILE A 830 28.82 -61.54 0.23
C ILE A 830 28.01 -61.66 -1.06
N VAL A 831 28.20 -62.77 -1.80
CA VAL A 831 27.59 -63.00 -3.11
C VAL A 831 26.61 -64.18 -3.00
N HIS A 832 25.31 -63.91 -3.14
CA HIS A 832 24.23 -64.90 -3.04
C HIS A 832 23.96 -65.63 -4.38
N ASP A 833 22.86 -66.39 -4.47
CA ASP A 833 22.60 -67.31 -5.60
C ASP A 833 22.08 -66.52 -6.82
N GLY A 834 22.65 -66.76 -8.00
CA GLY A 834 22.34 -66.00 -9.21
C GLY A 834 22.89 -64.56 -9.26
N SER A 835 23.53 -64.06 -8.19
CA SER A 835 24.26 -62.78 -8.18
C SER A 835 25.56 -62.87 -8.98
N ILE A 836 26.00 -61.75 -9.59
CA ILE A 836 27.17 -61.73 -10.50
C ILE A 836 28.18 -60.65 -10.10
N VAL A 837 29.47 -61.01 -10.05
CA VAL A 837 30.57 -60.06 -9.84
C VAL A 837 31.57 -60.13 -11.02
N PRO A 838 31.29 -59.44 -12.15
CA PRO A 838 32.24 -59.35 -13.26
C PRO A 838 33.35 -58.32 -12.96
N VAL A 839 34.61 -58.73 -13.13
CA VAL A 839 35.77 -57.82 -13.17
C VAL A 839 36.33 -57.80 -14.59
N ALA A 840 36.30 -56.65 -15.24
CA ALA A 840 36.77 -56.49 -16.62
C ALA A 840 38.31 -56.53 -16.71
N PRO A 841 38.90 -56.85 -17.88
CA PRO A 841 40.35 -56.81 -18.06
C PRO A 841 40.92 -55.40 -17.83
N GLY A 842 41.62 -55.23 -16.71
CA GLY A 842 42.16 -53.93 -16.26
C GLY A 842 41.45 -53.34 -15.04
N GLY A 843 40.30 -53.89 -14.63
CA GLY A 843 39.68 -53.60 -13.33
C GLY A 843 40.44 -54.30 -12.20
N THR A 844 40.41 -53.70 -11.01
CA THR A 844 41.18 -54.17 -9.85
C THR A 844 40.28 -54.52 -8.67
N LEU A 845 40.42 -55.76 -8.17
CA LEU A 845 39.86 -56.19 -6.88
C LEU A 845 41.03 -56.45 -5.92
N VAL A 846 41.07 -55.70 -4.82
CA VAL A 846 42.06 -55.87 -3.74
C VAL A 846 41.35 -56.46 -2.51
N VAL A 847 41.93 -57.51 -1.93
CA VAL A 847 41.41 -58.14 -0.71
C VAL A 847 42.58 -58.27 0.27
N GLY A 848 42.46 -57.61 1.43
CA GLY A 848 43.49 -57.56 2.45
C GLY A 848 43.60 -58.83 3.32
N PRO A 849 44.60 -58.86 4.22
CA PRO A 849 44.87 -60.02 5.05
C PRO A 849 43.93 -60.10 6.26
N GLY A 850 42.88 -60.92 6.13
CA GLY A 850 41.82 -61.09 7.12
C GLY A 850 40.41 -61.03 6.53
N ASP A 851 40.32 -60.58 5.28
CA ASP A 851 39.07 -60.14 4.64
C ASP A 851 38.43 -61.26 3.83
N VAL A 852 37.10 -61.19 3.66
CA VAL A 852 36.33 -62.32 3.12
C VAL A 852 35.39 -61.88 2.00
N VAL A 853 35.62 -62.46 0.81
CA VAL A 853 34.61 -62.55 -0.26
C VAL A 853 33.96 -63.92 -0.18
N THR A 854 32.70 -63.98 0.22
CA THR A 854 31.93 -65.24 0.33
C THR A 854 31.06 -65.42 -0.90
N VAL A 855 31.19 -66.55 -1.61
CA VAL A 855 30.34 -66.89 -2.76
C VAL A 855 29.53 -68.14 -2.45
N TYR A 856 28.20 -68.02 -2.43
CA TYR A 856 27.28 -69.13 -2.20
C TYR A 856 27.02 -69.95 -3.49
N PRO A 857 26.54 -71.20 -3.39
CA PRO A 857 26.32 -72.05 -4.56
C PRO A 857 25.38 -71.39 -5.58
N GLY A 858 25.87 -71.22 -6.81
CA GLY A 858 25.12 -70.61 -7.92
C GLY A 858 25.37 -69.10 -8.12
N GLY A 859 25.94 -68.41 -7.14
CA GLY A 859 26.57 -67.10 -7.32
C GLY A 859 27.83 -67.17 -8.18
N PHE A 860 28.11 -66.14 -8.98
CA PHE A 860 29.12 -66.20 -10.04
C PHE A 860 30.18 -65.09 -10.01
N ALA A 861 31.38 -65.45 -9.54
CA ALA A 861 32.58 -64.62 -9.59
C ALA A 861 33.49 -64.98 -10.79
N GLY A 862 32.99 -64.74 -12.02
CA GLY A 862 33.79 -64.68 -13.26
C GLY A 862 34.11 -66.01 -13.99
N SER A 863 33.95 -66.00 -15.33
CA SER A 863 34.26 -67.13 -16.25
C SER A 863 35.64 -67.05 -16.90
N SER A 864 36.31 -65.88 -16.85
CA SER A 864 37.34 -65.51 -17.81
C SER A 864 38.73 -65.28 -17.22
N GLY A 865 39.12 -66.07 -16.21
CA GLY A 865 40.50 -66.53 -15.98
C GLY A 865 41.61 -65.50 -15.69
N TYR A 866 41.33 -64.20 -15.70
CA TYR A 866 42.24 -63.13 -15.31
C TYR A 866 41.51 -62.18 -14.38
N PHE A 867 41.66 -62.45 -13.09
CA PHE A 867 41.87 -61.36 -12.16
C PHE A 867 42.94 -60.41 -12.72
N GLY A 868 42.76 -59.10 -12.53
CA GLY A 868 43.88 -58.14 -12.55
C GLY A 868 44.94 -58.52 -11.49
N PRO A 869 45.93 -57.66 -11.21
CA PRO A 869 46.94 -57.94 -10.18
C PRO A 869 46.33 -57.94 -8.76
N VAL A 870 45.67 -59.04 -8.39
CA VAL A 870 45.14 -59.27 -7.03
C VAL A 870 46.33 -59.44 -6.10
N THR A 871 46.58 -58.39 -5.33
CA THR A 871 47.64 -58.37 -4.33
C THR A 871 47.12 -59.04 -3.05
N VAL A 872 47.05 -60.37 -3.07
CA VAL A 872 46.72 -61.16 -1.86
C VAL A 872 47.86 -61.03 -0.86
N ALA A 873 47.65 -60.28 0.21
CA ALA A 873 48.52 -60.35 1.38
C ALA A 873 48.36 -61.73 2.05
N PRO A 874 49.43 -62.36 2.58
CA PRO A 874 49.42 -63.79 2.88
C PRO A 874 48.44 -64.17 4.02
N GLY A 875 47.26 -64.68 3.63
CA GLY A 875 46.18 -65.20 4.47
C GLY A 875 45.53 -66.44 3.86
N VAL A 876 44.85 -67.25 4.66
CA VAL A 876 44.42 -68.61 4.28
C VAL A 876 42.99 -68.63 3.72
N LEU A 877 42.84 -69.05 2.45
CA LEU A 877 41.53 -69.44 1.91
C LEU A 877 40.99 -70.67 2.66
N SER A 878 39.86 -70.51 3.35
CA SER A 878 39.16 -71.60 4.04
C SER A 878 37.96 -72.08 3.22
N ALA A 879 38.02 -73.32 2.73
CA ALA A 879 36.96 -73.95 1.95
C ALA A 879 36.42 -75.21 2.65
N THR A 880 35.55 -75.02 3.65
CA THR A 880 34.74 -76.11 4.25
C THR A 880 33.41 -75.57 4.81
N PRO A 881 32.26 -76.21 4.49
CA PRO A 881 30.95 -75.80 5.03
C PRO A 881 30.70 -76.33 6.47
N PRO A 882 29.83 -75.69 7.26
CA PRO A 882 29.44 -76.19 8.59
C PRO A 882 28.50 -77.40 8.52
N VAL A 883 28.60 -78.30 9.50
CA VAL A 883 27.71 -79.46 9.70
C VAL A 883 26.60 -79.09 10.71
N PRO A 884 25.32 -79.43 10.48
CA PRO A 884 24.24 -79.10 11.40
C PRO A 884 24.22 -80.00 12.65
N ALA A 885 23.93 -79.42 13.83
CA ALA A 885 23.92 -80.13 15.10
C ALA A 885 22.58 -80.01 15.87
N GLY A 886 21.88 -81.16 15.95
CA GLY A 886 21.14 -81.69 17.10
C GLY A 886 20.26 -80.79 18.00
N SER A 887 18.97 -81.13 18.07
CA SER A 887 18.03 -80.66 19.10
C SER A 887 18.44 -81.05 20.53
N PRO A 888 18.10 -80.26 21.57
CA PRO A 888 18.58 -80.48 22.94
C PRO A 888 17.78 -81.56 23.71
N GLY A 889 18.51 -82.49 24.32
CA GLY A 889 17.98 -83.49 25.25
C GLY A 889 18.29 -83.17 26.72
N LEU A 890 17.24 -83.17 27.55
CA LEU A 890 17.23 -82.95 29.01
C LEU A 890 18.32 -83.71 29.79
N GLY A 891 18.82 -83.12 30.90
CA GLY A 891 19.20 -83.95 32.06
C GLY A 891 20.21 -83.44 33.10
N LEU A 892 19.69 -82.83 34.18
CA LEU A 892 20.10 -83.06 35.59
C LEU A 892 21.47 -82.55 36.13
N LEU A 893 21.37 -81.52 36.99
CA LEU A 893 21.93 -81.44 38.37
C LEU A 893 23.43 -81.79 38.57
N SER A 894 24.28 -80.88 39.05
CA SER A 894 24.16 -80.31 40.40
C SER A 894 25.36 -79.41 40.76
N SER A 895 25.14 -78.32 41.52
CA SER A 895 25.94 -77.93 42.71
C SER A 895 25.39 -76.65 43.38
N PRO A 896 25.72 -76.38 44.66
CA PRO A 896 24.97 -75.42 45.49
C PRO A 896 25.73 -74.12 45.83
N GLY A 897 24.99 -73.14 46.36
CA GLY A 897 25.40 -72.43 47.58
C GLY A 897 26.16 -71.09 47.49
N LEU A 898 25.38 -70.00 47.43
CA LEU A 898 25.48 -68.77 48.26
C LEU A 898 26.87 -68.20 48.69
N SER A 899 27.22 -67.03 48.13
CA SER A 899 27.89 -65.83 48.73
C SER A 899 28.54 -65.06 47.56
N GLY A 900 28.24 -63.80 47.22
CA GLY A 900 28.26 -62.61 48.08
C GLY A 900 29.73 -62.15 48.26
N THR A 901 30.21 -60.97 47.85
CA THR A 901 29.55 -59.71 47.38
C THR A 901 30.52 -58.82 46.55
N SER A 902 30.01 -57.88 45.74
CA SER A 902 30.28 -56.41 45.81
C SER A 902 29.94 -55.62 44.53
N GLY A 903 29.41 -54.38 44.66
CA GLY A 903 29.25 -53.35 43.60
C GLY A 903 27.97 -53.45 42.73
N ILE A 904 26.78 -52.94 43.11
CA ILE A 904 26.33 -51.52 43.20
C ILE A 904 26.28 -50.88 41.79
N GLN A 905 25.15 -50.38 41.23
CA GLN A 905 23.83 -49.96 41.78
C GLN A 905 22.64 -50.84 41.28
N PRO A 906 21.40 -50.65 41.78
CA PRO A 906 20.46 -49.71 41.14
C PRO A 906 19.50 -48.95 42.10
N GLN A 907 18.75 -47.98 41.53
CA GLN A 907 17.44 -47.47 42.00
C GLN A 907 17.41 -46.69 43.35
N VAL A 908 16.48 -45.77 43.67
CA VAL A 908 15.19 -45.28 43.10
C VAL A 908 15.09 -43.77 43.42
N ASP A 909 14.27 -42.96 42.71
CA ASP A 909 13.12 -42.24 43.35
C ASP A 909 12.21 -41.54 42.30
N PRO A 910 10.85 -41.61 42.41
CA PRO A 910 9.93 -40.80 41.62
C PRO A 910 9.24 -39.67 42.41
N GLY A 911 9.45 -38.41 41.98
CA GLY A 911 8.46 -37.32 42.03
C GLY A 911 8.32 -36.46 43.31
N ALA A 912 8.94 -35.27 43.32
CA ALA A 912 8.68 -34.11 44.22
C ALA A 912 9.61 -32.91 43.86
N LEU A 913 9.33 -31.61 44.11
CA LEU A 913 8.11 -30.87 44.53
C LEU A 913 8.30 -29.33 44.42
N ALA A 914 7.20 -28.58 44.19
CA ALA A 914 6.95 -27.16 44.59
C ALA A 914 7.81 -26.03 43.92
N TYR A 915 7.44 -24.72 43.88
CA TYR A 915 6.22 -23.90 44.14
C TYR A 915 6.38 -22.55 43.37
N ALA A 916 5.51 -21.51 43.35
CA ALA A 916 4.40 -21.00 44.20
C ALA A 916 3.32 -20.34 43.28
N LEU A 917 2.00 -20.34 43.54
CA LEU A 917 1.18 -19.64 44.58
C LEU A 917 1.20 -18.09 44.48
N ALA A 918 0.07 -17.34 44.55
CA ALA A 918 -1.36 -17.67 44.77
C ALA A 918 -2.32 -16.51 44.35
N ASP A 919 -3.63 -16.79 44.36
CA ASP A 919 -4.84 -15.93 44.19
C ASP A 919 -4.71 -14.39 44.19
N SER A 920 -5.26 -13.78 43.12
CA SER A 920 -6.20 -12.65 43.18
C SER A 920 -7.04 -12.56 41.91
#